data_AF-A0A972UVU2-F1
#
_entry.id   AF-A0A972UVU2-F1
#
_cell.length_a   1.000
_cell.length_b   1.000
_cell.length_c   1.000
_cell.angle_alpha   90.00
_cell.angle_beta   90.00
_cell.angle_gamma   90.00
#
_symmetry.space_group_name_H-M   'P 1'
#
loop_
_entity.id
_entity.type
_entity.pdbx_description
1 polymer ?
#
loop_
_entity_poly.entity_id
_entity_poly.type
_entity_poly.pdbx_seq_one_letter_code
_entity_poly.pdbx_strand_id
1 'polypeptide(L)'
;MDLKKINTRIKFGVITFCLLTVFGFSVSAQSYNYVIEFIGKPEIFDDTSKVALQFNLLDVRNNTRIQPIYSDFKNVEVEDSIISELRIKSIFQPYYLSGSFEKLKDTVNGNTPKMTSTGSLNKDEITVSVLVDRSGSMTHAKINKVYEVLTSLLNSMPDSSVFISWFNNDISASLPVTRGDFNVDVIPVPEDPVNSHTALNNAIYTKLLEFDSAAVIPNTKYEPIYFRNELIYKRSTPQNYLIVLTDGRDESEKIPKYQENEFLSIDKDKLFETLENYTGESNKVEIWMIGIKDIGDDLFFDEETMKTICEISGNPDNYRRGGEDQLPEIFNEVIDDILPDYKMFIYYPDKTTFKGYNRELRLRITFPDNKRARGSIRFAKGSKASPHRFYETNIYETIIIGVIIGILFLLIVIILIQVIVPLTSSILFKVKHVNKYKPDTDTEKLSCSWCKQEIAAKEKAVFCCEHIAHWNCWKENSHQCPNYPDICEKGKQNYFDINDPFGRDDTDSVVKQNKKRFMRWIVWGIIAGLITWLCYQSLLSAGIFDGLIQKILPENVDVADQVNSVEKFSPLLLLGSILGFFLSMFLLYLEEFRRINLAIAFKLLLRSIIGAIVGFVAFLGGSYILILLGIFHTTLVDVIPWILFGPMIGYYLSVKTTLSASHGVIGGLFSILFSFITLYLINSFDEEFMMVLSLCIYGCGLGMAISTVRQMAEKYFLVLSNAPVKNKEFPLHKWISKSADFGMFSIGKGNKNIIKMDWEKGDVVSEDIHAVIYLERSNKDYPVITIRDIKNKTYLNDHMLMRPEKEYILHNGDTFKIGETLFKYIEKQS
;
A
#
# COMPACT_ATOMS: atom_id res chain seq x y z
N MET A 1 39.97 -0.62 -52.54
CA MET A 1 39.84 -1.27 -51.23
C MET A 1 38.38 -1.14 -50.83
N ASP A 2 37.57 -2.13 -51.23
CA ASP A 2 36.13 -1.97 -51.43
C ASP A 2 35.28 -2.23 -50.18
N LEU A 3 34.67 -1.14 -49.68
CA LEU A 3 33.65 -1.12 -48.63
C LEU A 3 32.39 -1.96 -48.97
N LYS A 4 32.19 -2.36 -50.22
CA LYS A 4 31.10 -3.27 -50.62
C LYS A 4 31.31 -4.73 -50.19
N LYS A 5 32.55 -5.20 -50.01
CA LYS A 5 32.82 -6.60 -49.60
C LYS A 5 32.66 -6.84 -48.09
N ILE A 6 32.72 -5.80 -47.27
CA ILE A 6 32.56 -5.91 -45.80
C ILE A 6 31.07 -5.99 -45.42
N ASN A 7 30.20 -5.28 -46.12
CA ASN A 7 28.76 -5.28 -45.82
C ASN A 7 28.07 -6.62 -46.18
N THR A 8 28.58 -7.35 -47.18
CA THR A 8 28.05 -8.69 -47.52
C THR A 8 28.49 -9.77 -46.55
N ARG A 9 29.70 -9.69 -45.97
CA ARG A 9 30.15 -10.66 -44.94
C ARG A 9 29.46 -10.45 -43.59
N ILE A 10 29.16 -9.21 -43.23
CA ILE A 10 28.41 -8.91 -41.99
C ILE A 10 26.94 -9.30 -42.14
N LYS A 11 26.32 -9.07 -43.31
CA LYS A 11 24.93 -9.53 -43.55
C LYS A 11 24.82 -11.05 -43.63
N PHE A 12 25.80 -11.76 -44.21
CA PHE A 12 25.80 -13.23 -44.16
C PHE A 12 26.06 -13.75 -42.74
N GLY A 13 26.98 -13.13 -41.97
CA GLY A 13 27.21 -13.49 -40.57
C GLY A 13 25.99 -13.26 -39.67
N VAL A 14 25.26 -12.17 -39.86
CA VAL A 14 24.04 -11.86 -39.08
C VAL A 14 22.85 -12.70 -39.53
N ILE A 15 22.72 -13.03 -40.82
CA ILE A 15 21.64 -13.90 -41.31
C ILE A 15 21.91 -15.37 -40.97
N THR A 16 23.17 -15.83 -40.98
CA THR A 16 23.52 -17.19 -40.51
C THR A 16 23.46 -17.29 -38.99
N PHE A 17 23.77 -16.23 -38.24
CA PHE A 17 23.55 -16.19 -36.78
C PHE A 17 22.06 -16.12 -36.44
N CYS A 18 21.24 -15.38 -37.19
CA CYS A 18 19.79 -15.36 -37.04
C CYS A 18 19.11 -16.66 -37.52
N LEU A 19 19.63 -17.35 -38.53
CA LEU A 19 19.12 -18.66 -38.95
C LEU A 19 19.57 -19.79 -38.02
N LEU A 20 20.74 -19.69 -37.39
CA LEU A 20 21.20 -20.64 -36.36
C LEU A 20 20.54 -20.40 -35.00
N THR A 21 20.11 -19.17 -34.67
CA THR A 21 19.29 -18.92 -33.46
C THR A 21 17.81 -19.22 -33.67
N VAL A 22 17.31 -19.24 -34.92
CA VAL A 22 15.93 -19.65 -35.24
C VAL A 22 15.77 -21.17 -35.40
N PHE A 23 16.85 -21.93 -35.68
CA PHE A 23 16.80 -23.41 -35.81
C PHE A 23 17.54 -24.20 -34.71
N GLY A 24 17.88 -23.55 -33.59
CA GLY A 24 18.62 -24.16 -32.46
C GLY A 24 17.79 -24.52 -31.22
N PHE A 25 16.46 -24.44 -31.28
CA PHE A 25 15.58 -24.95 -30.23
C PHE A 25 14.43 -25.74 -30.87
N SER A 26 14.77 -26.91 -31.41
CA SER A 26 13.88 -28.05 -31.23
C SER A 26 13.92 -28.40 -29.74
N VAL A 27 13.25 -27.59 -28.90
CA VAL A 27 12.77 -28.07 -27.61
C VAL A 27 12.01 -29.33 -27.99
N SER A 28 12.52 -30.50 -27.60
CA SER A 28 11.71 -31.71 -27.66
C SER A 28 10.42 -31.31 -26.95
N ALA A 29 9.31 -31.18 -27.68
CA ALA A 29 8.02 -31.00 -27.06
C ALA A 29 7.89 -32.22 -26.15
N GLN A 30 8.20 -32.05 -24.87
CA GLN A 30 8.08 -33.13 -23.91
C GLN A 30 6.61 -33.47 -23.93
N SER A 31 6.27 -34.63 -24.49
CA SER A 31 4.91 -35.11 -24.52
C SER A 31 4.54 -35.43 -23.09
N TYR A 32 3.66 -34.62 -22.52
CA TYR A 32 3.03 -34.93 -21.26
C TYR A 32 1.90 -35.92 -21.53
N ASN A 33 1.77 -36.90 -20.67
CA ASN A 33 0.68 -37.87 -20.74
C ASN A 33 -0.56 -37.31 -20.05
N TYR A 34 -0.35 -36.51 -19.00
CA TYR A 34 -1.41 -36.03 -18.12
C TYR A 34 -1.35 -34.52 -17.90
N VAL A 35 -2.52 -33.92 -17.66
CA VAL A 35 -2.66 -32.56 -17.13
C VAL A 35 -3.01 -32.67 -15.64
N ILE A 36 -2.36 -31.84 -14.83
CA ILE A 36 -2.67 -31.68 -13.41
C ILE A 36 -3.71 -30.59 -13.33
N GLU A 37 -4.91 -30.97 -12.91
CA GLU A 37 -5.98 -30.05 -12.55
C GLU A 37 -5.88 -29.81 -11.05
N PHE A 38 -5.49 -28.60 -10.66
CA PHE A 38 -5.46 -28.23 -9.24
C PHE A 38 -6.88 -27.99 -8.75
N ILE A 39 -7.21 -28.59 -7.60
CA ILE A 39 -8.48 -28.35 -6.93
C ILE A 39 -8.23 -27.33 -5.83
N GLY A 40 -8.82 -26.14 -5.98
CA GLY A 40 -8.64 -25.05 -5.04
C GLY A 40 -7.28 -24.37 -5.10
N LYS A 41 -7.01 -23.48 -4.14
CA LYS A 41 -5.74 -22.75 -4.01
C LYS A 41 -4.71 -23.51 -3.16
N PRO A 42 -3.41 -23.22 -3.33
CA PRO A 42 -2.38 -23.78 -2.45
C PRO A 42 -2.66 -23.36 -1.00
N GLU A 43 -2.82 -24.34 -0.12
CA GLU A 43 -3.08 -24.10 1.30
C GLU A 43 -1.75 -23.89 2.00
N ILE A 44 -1.52 -22.65 2.47
CA ILE A 44 -0.26 -22.23 3.07
C ILE A 44 -0.38 -22.37 4.59
N PHE A 45 0.43 -23.26 5.19
CA PHE A 45 0.46 -23.45 6.65
C PHE A 45 1.51 -22.51 7.26
N ASP A 46 1.03 -21.44 7.89
CA ASP A 46 1.83 -20.34 8.44
C ASP A 46 2.98 -20.82 9.35
N ASP A 47 2.75 -21.90 10.11
CA ASP A 47 3.68 -22.40 11.13
C ASP A 47 4.75 -23.37 10.61
N THR A 48 4.64 -23.91 9.39
CA THR A 48 5.44 -25.09 9.00
C THR A 48 6.19 -24.99 7.67
N SER A 49 6.13 -23.85 6.97
CA SER A 49 6.65 -23.71 5.60
C SER A 49 6.10 -24.72 4.59
N LYS A 50 5.04 -25.43 4.96
CA LYS A 50 4.38 -26.42 4.13
C LYS A 50 3.26 -25.75 3.37
N VAL A 51 3.10 -26.18 2.13
CA VAL A 51 1.95 -25.82 1.32
C VAL A 51 1.32 -27.10 0.80
N ALA A 52 0.05 -27.32 1.09
CA ALA A 52 -0.69 -28.44 0.53
C ALA A 52 -1.21 -28.10 -0.87
N LEU A 53 -1.07 -29.05 -1.77
CA LEU A 53 -1.62 -29.03 -3.12
C LEU A 53 -2.55 -30.22 -3.27
N GLN A 54 -3.80 -29.96 -3.65
CA GLN A 54 -4.79 -30.98 -4.00
C GLN A 54 -5.02 -30.93 -5.51
N PHE A 55 -5.09 -32.10 -6.16
CA PHE A 55 -5.22 -32.14 -7.62
C PHE A 55 -5.76 -33.46 -8.15
N ASN A 56 -6.28 -33.40 -9.38
CA ASN A 56 -6.66 -34.54 -10.21
C ASN A 56 -5.69 -34.70 -11.39
N LEU A 57 -5.73 -35.89 -12.01
CA LEU A 57 -5.00 -36.16 -13.24
C LEU A 57 -5.98 -36.34 -14.40
N LEU A 58 -5.82 -35.54 -15.44
CA LEU A 58 -6.59 -35.63 -16.68
C LEU A 58 -5.74 -36.23 -17.80
N ASP A 59 -6.29 -37.14 -18.60
CA ASP A 59 -5.61 -37.64 -19.80
C ASP A 59 -5.54 -36.53 -20.86
N VAL A 60 -4.34 -36.23 -21.36
CA VAL A 60 -4.12 -35.17 -22.37
C VAL A 60 -4.91 -35.42 -23.66
N ARG A 61 -5.20 -36.68 -24.01
CA ARG A 61 -5.89 -37.02 -25.27
C ARG A 61 -7.38 -36.81 -25.22
N ASN A 62 -7.98 -37.14 -24.08
CA ASN A 62 -9.44 -37.22 -23.94
C ASN A 62 -9.98 -36.20 -22.93
N ASN A 63 -9.11 -35.46 -22.23
CA ASN A 63 -9.43 -34.56 -21.13
C ASN A 63 -10.30 -35.22 -20.03
N THR A 64 -10.17 -36.52 -19.86
CA THR A 64 -10.95 -37.31 -18.89
C THR A 64 -10.11 -37.58 -17.66
N ARG A 65 -10.77 -37.51 -16.49
CA ARG A 65 -10.15 -37.84 -15.21
C ARG A 65 -9.73 -39.30 -15.18
N ILE A 66 -8.50 -39.52 -14.73
CA ILE A 66 -7.90 -40.84 -14.64
C ILE A 66 -8.09 -41.34 -13.22
N GLN A 67 -8.61 -42.55 -13.11
CA GLN A 67 -8.74 -43.25 -11.84
C GLN A 67 -7.41 -43.23 -11.06
N PRO A 68 -7.45 -43.00 -9.74
CA PRO A 68 -6.23 -42.84 -8.97
C PRO A 68 -5.49 -44.19 -8.89
N ILE A 69 -4.35 -44.29 -9.56
CA ILE A 69 -3.56 -45.54 -9.69
C ILE A 69 -2.14 -45.43 -9.12
N TYR A 70 -1.68 -44.23 -8.81
CA TYR A 70 -0.32 -44.00 -8.31
C TYR A 70 -0.32 -43.84 -6.79
N SER A 71 0.63 -44.48 -6.13
CA SER A 71 0.89 -44.36 -4.70
C SER A 71 2.19 -43.61 -4.39
N ASP A 72 3.01 -43.32 -5.40
CA ASP A 72 4.27 -42.59 -5.26
C ASP A 72 4.68 -41.94 -6.60
N PHE A 73 5.67 -41.05 -6.54
CA PHE A 73 6.28 -40.38 -7.68
C PHE A 73 7.72 -40.83 -7.89
N LYS A 74 8.14 -40.90 -9.14
CA LYS A 74 9.56 -41.07 -9.48
C LYS A 74 10.34 -39.77 -9.34
N ASN A 75 9.73 -38.66 -9.74
CA ASN A 75 10.32 -37.32 -9.62
C ASN A 75 9.20 -36.26 -9.60
N VAL A 76 9.42 -35.19 -8.85
CA VAL A 76 8.54 -34.02 -8.81
C VAL A 76 9.38 -32.76 -8.93
N GLU A 77 9.17 -32.01 -10.01
CA GLU A 77 9.74 -30.67 -10.18
C GLU A 77 8.68 -29.63 -9.81
N VAL A 78 9.03 -28.76 -8.87
CA VAL A 78 8.21 -27.62 -8.47
C VAL A 78 8.94 -26.35 -8.88
N GLU A 79 8.25 -25.44 -9.55
CA GLU A 79 8.80 -24.18 -10.00
C GLU A 79 7.85 -23.03 -9.64
N ASP A 80 8.34 -22.07 -8.87
CA ASP A 80 7.59 -20.87 -8.48
C ASP A 80 8.19 -19.63 -9.17
N SER A 81 7.33 -18.88 -9.85
CA SER A 81 7.71 -17.71 -10.64
C SER A 81 6.77 -16.53 -10.40
N ILE A 82 7.34 -15.32 -10.31
CA ILE A 82 6.55 -14.09 -10.25
C ILE A 82 6.09 -13.75 -11.67
N ILE A 83 4.78 -13.56 -11.83
CA ILE A 83 4.17 -13.16 -13.10
C ILE A 83 4.46 -11.68 -13.31
N SER A 84 5.52 -11.41 -14.07
CA SER A 84 5.82 -10.10 -14.67
C SER A 84 6.10 -10.29 -16.15
N GLU A 85 6.20 -9.21 -16.93
CA GLU A 85 6.53 -9.27 -18.37
C GLU A 85 7.81 -10.07 -18.68
N LEU A 86 8.70 -10.24 -17.67
CA LEU A 86 9.95 -10.99 -17.78
C LEU A 86 9.99 -12.32 -16.98
N ARG A 87 8.87 -12.80 -16.42
CA ARG A 87 8.76 -14.04 -15.60
C ARG A 87 10.01 -14.31 -14.75
N ILE A 88 10.08 -13.66 -13.60
CA ILE A 88 11.25 -13.76 -12.71
C ILE A 88 11.07 -14.99 -11.82
N LYS A 89 11.95 -15.99 -11.95
CA LYS A 89 11.98 -17.14 -11.03
C LYS A 89 12.24 -16.67 -9.61
N SER A 90 11.53 -17.23 -8.64
CA SER A 90 11.83 -16.96 -7.24
C SER A 90 13.26 -17.40 -6.89
N ILE A 91 13.94 -16.61 -6.05
CA ILE A 91 15.29 -16.91 -5.58
C ILE A 91 15.29 -18.22 -4.79
N PHE A 92 14.24 -18.45 -4.00
CA PHE A 92 14.04 -19.67 -3.23
C PHE A 92 12.94 -20.47 -3.90
N GLN A 93 13.33 -21.56 -4.57
CA GLN A 93 12.38 -22.46 -5.21
C GLN A 93 11.84 -23.44 -4.16
N PRO A 94 10.52 -23.69 -4.14
CA PRO A 94 9.96 -24.75 -3.32
C PRO A 94 10.41 -26.11 -3.85
N TYR A 95 10.37 -27.12 -2.98
CA TYR A 95 10.63 -28.50 -3.35
C TYR A 95 9.54 -29.42 -2.80
N TYR A 96 9.33 -30.55 -3.47
CA TYR A 96 8.40 -31.56 -3.01
C TYR A 96 8.89 -32.24 -1.72
N LEU A 97 8.01 -32.37 -0.73
CA LEU A 97 8.31 -33.10 0.49
C LEU A 97 8.18 -34.61 0.22
N SER A 98 9.31 -35.30 0.04
CA SER A 98 9.31 -36.74 -0.26
C SER A 98 8.52 -37.55 0.78
N GLY A 99 7.64 -38.43 0.30
CA GLY A 99 6.78 -39.26 1.16
C GLY A 99 5.50 -38.57 1.64
N SER A 100 5.27 -37.31 1.26
CA SER A 100 4.04 -36.58 1.60
C SER A 100 2.91 -36.77 0.57
N PHE A 101 3.11 -37.64 -0.42
CA PHE A 101 2.10 -37.86 -1.45
C PHE A 101 1.07 -38.84 -0.92
N GLU A 102 -0.18 -38.42 -0.96
CA GLU A 102 -1.30 -39.16 -0.43
C GLU A 102 -2.32 -39.35 -1.55
N LYS A 103 -2.66 -40.61 -1.78
CA LYS A 103 -3.83 -40.99 -2.56
C LYS A 103 -5.04 -40.91 -1.64
N LEU A 104 -5.97 -40.01 -1.95
CA LEU A 104 -7.10 -39.73 -1.06
C LEU A 104 -8.26 -40.72 -1.24
N LYS A 105 -8.30 -41.40 -2.38
CA LYS A 105 -9.36 -42.35 -2.74
C LYS A 105 -8.82 -43.73 -3.04
N ASP A 106 -9.51 -44.76 -2.58
CA ASP A 106 -9.31 -46.13 -3.06
C ASP A 106 -10.51 -46.62 -3.85
N THR A 107 -10.24 -47.13 -5.05
CA THR A 107 -11.21 -47.83 -5.88
C THR A 107 -11.40 -49.23 -5.30
N VAL A 108 -12.39 -49.41 -4.43
CA VAL A 108 -12.88 -50.75 -4.07
C VAL A 108 -13.99 -51.11 -5.05
N ASN A 109 -13.83 -52.26 -5.72
CA ASN A 109 -14.78 -52.87 -6.67
C ASN A 109 -16.25 -52.42 -6.49
N GLY A 110 -16.70 -51.53 -7.36
CA GLY A 110 -18.12 -51.29 -7.65
C GLY A 110 -18.98 -50.61 -6.57
N ASN A 111 -18.43 -50.12 -5.46
CA ASN A 111 -19.17 -49.36 -4.45
C ASN A 111 -18.42 -48.09 -4.05
N THR A 112 -19.19 -47.01 -3.84
CA THR A 112 -18.86 -45.69 -3.24
C THR A 112 -17.37 -45.37 -3.00
N PRO A 113 -16.83 -44.29 -3.58
CA PRO A 113 -15.50 -43.81 -3.21
C PRO A 113 -15.45 -43.55 -1.70
N LYS A 114 -14.69 -44.37 -0.97
CA LYS A 114 -14.45 -44.12 0.45
C LYS A 114 -13.15 -43.35 0.58
N MET A 115 -13.21 -42.17 1.19
CA MET A 115 -12.02 -41.49 1.68
C MET A 115 -11.29 -42.42 2.65
N THR A 116 -9.99 -42.61 2.43
CA THR A 116 -9.16 -43.37 3.36
C THR A 116 -9.09 -42.61 4.69
N SER A 117 -9.15 -43.32 5.83
CA SER A 117 -9.15 -42.72 7.18
C SER A 117 -7.89 -41.91 7.52
N THR A 118 -6.88 -41.94 6.65
CA THR A 118 -5.60 -41.26 6.78
C THR A 118 -5.55 -39.87 6.15
N GLY A 119 -6.49 -39.52 5.26
CA GLY A 119 -6.46 -38.27 4.49
C GLY A 119 -7.78 -37.50 4.53
N SER A 120 -8.40 -37.30 5.71
CA SER A 120 -9.68 -36.61 5.79
C SER A 120 -9.58 -35.16 5.31
N LEU A 121 -10.43 -34.78 4.36
CA LEU A 121 -10.72 -33.39 4.04
C LEU A 121 -11.09 -32.67 5.34
N ASN A 122 -10.52 -31.50 5.57
CA ASN A 122 -10.92 -30.71 6.72
C ASN A 122 -12.30 -30.08 6.44
N LYS A 123 -13.11 -29.86 7.47
CA LYS A 123 -14.45 -29.24 7.35
C LYS A 123 -14.43 -27.81 6.78
N ASP A 124 -13.26 -27.20 6.71
CA ASP A 124 -13.01 -25.84 6.22
C ASP A 124 -12.42 -25.85 4.79
N GLU A 125 -12.30 -27.02 4.15
CA GLU A 125 -11.79 -27.18 2.78
C GLU A 125 -12.91 -27.32 1.72
N ILE A 126 -14.10 -27.77 2.11
CA ILE A 126 -15.22 -28.03 1.20
C ILE A 126 -16.57 -27.60 1.79
N THR A 127 -17.41 -26.99 0.94
CA THR A 127 -18.82 -26.70 1.24
C THR A 127 -19.70 -27.34 0.17
N VAL A 128 -20.61 -28.23 0.57
CA VAL A 128 -21.59 -28.85 -0.33
C VAL A 128 -22.99 -28.45 0.11
N SER A 129 -23.68 -27.67 -0.71
CA SER A 129 -25.10 -27.34 -0.52
C SER A 129 -25.93 -28.23 -1.44
N VAL A 130 -26.80 -29.05 -0.86
CA VAL A 130 -27.73 -29.92 -1.59
C VAL A 130 -29.13 -29.31 -1.56
N LEU A 131 -29.72 -29.11 -2.72
CA LEU A 131 -31.06 -28.57 -2.92
C LEU A 131 -31.97 -29.67 -3.50
N VAL A 132 -32.99 -30.06 -2.74
CA VAL A 132 -33.88 -31.19 -3.07
C VAL A 132 -35.28 -30.72 -3.43
N ASP A 133 -35.80 -31.17 -4.57
CA ASP A 133 -37.18 -30.95 -4.97
C ASP A 133 -38.14 -31.71 -4.05
N ARG A 134 -39.22 -31.04 -3.66
CA ARG A 134 -40.27 -31.53 -2.75
C ARG A 134 -41.67 -31.29 -3.35
N SER A 135 -41.75 -31.13 -4.66
CA SER A 135 -42.99 -30.97 -5.42
C SER A 135 -43.85 -32.24 -5.35
N GLY A 136 -45.09 -32.14 -5.84
CA GLY A 136 -46.07 -33.24 -5.82
C GLY A 136 -45.63 -34.49 -6.61
N SER A 137 -44.73 -34.33 -7.57
CA SER A 137 -44.14 -35.42 -8.37
C SER A 137 -43.13 -36.27 -7.58
N MET A 138 -42.58 -35.71 -6.50
CA MET A 138 -41.62 -36.39 -5.61
C MET A 138 -42.35 -37.36 -4.67
N THR A 139 -42.56 -38.59 -5.15
CA THR A 139 -43.20 -39.66 -4.37
C THR A 139 -42.36 -40.07 -3.16
N HIS A 140 -42.99 -40.75 -2.19
CA HIS A 140 -42.29 -41.29 -1.02
C HIS A 140 -41.12 -42.23 -1.40
N ALA A 141 -41.24 -42.95 -2.51
CA ALA A 141 -40.21 -43.86 -2.99
C ALA A 141 -38.97 -43.09 -3.48
N LYS A 142 -39.17 -42.06 -4.32
CA LYS A 142 -38.11 -41.13 -4.75
C LYS A 142 -37.44 -40.43 -3.56
N ILE A 143 -38.23 -39.92 -2.60
CA ILE A 143 -37.70 -39.26 -1.41
C ILE A 143 -36.85 -40.23 -0.56
N ASN A 144 -37.26 -41.49 -0.41
CA ASN A 144 -36.47 -42.50 0.29
C ASN A 144 -35.11 -42.75 -0.42
N LYS A 145 -35.08 -42.73 -1.75
CA LYS A 145 -33.83 -42.81 -2.52
C LYS A 145 -32.96 -41.57 -2.36
N VAL A 146 -33.57 -40.38 -2.28
CA VAL A 146 -32.84 -39.15 -1.93
C VAL A 146 -32.19 -39.26 -0.53
N TYR A 147 -32.91 -39.81 0.45
CA TYR A 147 -32.34 -40.08 1.78
C TYR A 147 -31.16 -41.05 1.74
N GLU A 148 -31.25 -42.11 0.94
CA GLU A 148 -30.16 -43.08 0.74
C GLU A 148 -28.89 -42.39 0.23
N VAL A 149 -29.00 -41.54 -0.79
CA VAL A 149 -27.83 -40.84 -1.37
C VAL A 149 -27.29 -39.72 -0.49
N LEU A 150 -28.14 -38.99 0.22
CA LEU A 150 -27.70 -38.00 1.22
C LEU A 150 -26.96 -38.66 2.38
N THR A 151 -27.39 -39.85 2.80
CA THR A 151 -26.66 -40.65 3.79
C THR A 151 -25.27 -41.05 3.26
N SER A 152 -25.19 -41.46 1.99
CA SER A 152 -23.92 -41.75 1.30
C SER A 152 -22.97 -40.54 1.28
N LEU A 153 -23.51 -39.35 0.98
CA LEU A 153 -22.79 -38.08 0.99
C LEU A 153 -22.23 -37.75 2.37
N LEU A 154 -23.07 -37.79 3.40
CA LEU A 154 -22.68 -37.48 4.78
C LEU A 154 -21.61 -38.44 5.30
N ASN A 155 -21.65 -39.70 4.89
CA ASN A 155 -20.62 -40.69 5.22
C ASN A 155 -19.29 -40.43 4.51
N SER A 156 -19.32 -39.78 3.35
CA SER A 156 -18.14 -39.50 2.51
C SER A 156 -17.54 -38.12 2.76
N MET A 157 -18.29 -37.21 3.38
CA MET A 157 -17.90 -35.82 3.64
C MET A 157 -17.52 -35.58 5.11
N PRO A 158 -16.71 -34.55 5.41
CA PRO A 158 -16.44 -34.11 6.79
C PRO A 158 -17.70 -33.66 7.52
N ASP A 159 -17.74 -33.81 8.84
CA ASP A 159 -18.89 -33.31 9.61
C ASP A 159 -19.02 -31.79 9.46
N SER A 160 -20.28 -31.34 9.35
CA SER A 160 -20.65 -29.94 9.16
C SER A 160 -20.23 -29.32 7.82
N SER A 161 -19.74 -30.05 6.81
CA SER A 161 -19.47 -29.49 5.46
C SER A 161 -20.67 -29.51 4.52
N VAL A 162 -21.69 -30.33 4.84
CA VAL A 162 -22.88 -30.55 4.02
C VAL A 162 -24.06 -29.74 4.56
N PHE A 163 -24.74 -29.03 3.67
CA PHE A 163 -25.97 -28.30 3.94
C PHE A 163 -27.09 -28.87 3.10
N ILE A 164 -28.25 -29.09 3.69
CA ILE A 164 -29.41 -29.65 3.01
C ILE A 164 -30.53 -28.62 3.03
N SER A 165 -31.13 -28.39 1.87
CA SER A 165 -32.29 -27.54 1.67
C SER A 165 -33.26 -28.21 0.72
N TRP A 166 -34.51 -27.75 0.73
CA TRP A 166 -35.54 -28.27 -0.16
C TRP A 166 -36.37 -27.11 -0.73
N PHE A 167 -37.04 -27.39 -1.84
CA PHE A 167 -37.92 -26.43 -2.50
C PHE A 167 -39.17 -27.08 -3.09
N ASN A 168 -40.26 -26.34 -3.07
CA ASN A 168 -41.50 -26.63 -3.78
C ASN A 168 -42.20 -25.29 -4.07
N ASN A 169 -43.38 -25.04 -3.51
CA ASN A 169 -43.97 -23.71 -3.41
C ASN A 169 -43.12 -22.76 -2.56
N ASP A 170 -42.44 -23.25 -1.54
CA ASP A 170 -41.56 -22.48 -0.67
C ASP A 170 -40.11 -22.95 -0.81
N ILE A 171 -39.16 -22.08 -0.46
CA ILE A 171 -37.73 -22.38 -0.44
C ILE A 171 -37.28 -22.45 1.02
N SER A 172 -36.74 -23.59 1.46
CA SER A 172 -36.29 -23.76 2.85
C SER A 172 -34.97 -23.05 3.11
N ALA A 173 -34.62 -22.81 4.37
CA ALA A 173 -33.24 -22.50 4.76
C ALA A 173 -32.29 -23.69 4.47
N SER A 174 -31.00 -23.41 4.28
CA SER A 174 -29.96 -24.43 4.17
C SER A 174 -29.50 -24.87 5.56
N LEU A 175 -29.88 -26.08 5.96
CA LEU A 175 -29.62 -26.62 7.29
C LEU A 175 -28.28 -27.35 7.30
N PRO A 176 -27.37 -27.07 8.25
CA PRO A 176 -26.15 -27.85 8.41
C PRO A 176 -26.52 -29.23 8.95
N VAL A 177 -26.00 -30.28 8.32
CA VAL A 177 -26.32 -31.66 8.71
C VAL A 177 -25.04 -32.41 9.08
N THR A 178 -25.12 -33.24 10.12
CA THR A 178 -24.05 -34.14 10.55
C THR A 178 -24.49 -35.59 10.43
N ARG A 179 -23.54 -36.53 10.49
CA ARG A 179 -23.86 -37.96 10.46
C ARG A 179 -24.75 -38.42 11.61
N GLY A 180 -24.69 -37.74 12.76
CA GLY A 180 -25.47 -38.07 13.96
C GLY A 180 -26.86 -37.44 14.00
N ASP A 181 -27.04 -36.30 13.32
CA ASP A 181 -28.27 -35.49 13.40
C ASP A 181 -29.19 -35.67 12.18
N PHE A 182 -28.75 -36.38 11.14
CA PHE A 182 -29.56 -36.60 9.95
C PHE A 182 -30.70 -37.60 10.20
N ASN A 183 -31.95 -37.13 10.04
CA ASN A 183 -33.15 -37.93 10.16
C ASN A 183 -34.11 -37.67 8.99
N VAL A 184 -35.20 -38.45 8.93
CA VAL A 184 -36.24 -38.37 7.88
C VAL A 184 -37.10 -37.09 7.98
N ASP A 185 -36.86 -36.24 8.99
CA ASP A 185 -37.59 -34.98 9.16
C ASP A 185 -36.85 -33.79 8.52
N VAL A 186 -35.60 -33.98 8.05
CA VAL A 186 -34.80 -32.92 7.40
C VAL A 186 -35.43 -32.47 6.07
N ILE A 187 -36.02 -33.41 5.32
CA ILE A 187 -36.80 -33.16 4.11
C ILE A 187 -38.21 -33.71 4.34
N PRO A 188 -39.13 -32.91 4.90
CA PRO A 188 -40.48 -33.37 5.19
C PRO A 188 -41.25 -33.64 3.89
N VAL A 189 -42.18 -34.61 3.93
CA VAL A 189 -43.09 -34.88 2.82
C VAL A 189 -44.08 -33.70 2.67
N PRO A 190 -44.45 -33.27 1.45
CA PRO A 190 -45.40 -32.17 1.29
C PRO A 190 -46.78 -32.54 1.86
N GLU A 191 -47.33 -31.66 2.71
CA GLU A 191 -48.64 -31.85 3.35
C GLU A 191 -49.81 -31.89 2.34
N ASP A 192 -49.67 -31.14 1.23
CA ASP A 192 -50.61 -31.14 0.10
C ASP A 192 -49.84 -31.38 -1.22
N PRO A 193 -49.63 -32.65 -1.62
CA PRO A 193 -48.90 -32.98 -2.83
C PRO A 193 -49.56 -32.43 -4.11
N VAL A 194 -50.89 -32.27 -4.14
CA VAL A 194 -51.62 -31.87 -5.35
C VAL A 194 -51.32 -30.43 -5.73
N ASN A 195 -51.14 -29.56 -4.73
CA ASN A 195 -50.83 -28.14 -4.94
C ASN A 195 -49.35 -27.82 -4.69
N SER A 196 -48.46 -28.81 -4.68
CA SER A 196 -47.02 -28.63 -4.46
C SER A 196 -46.30 -28.55 -5.81
N HIS A 197 -45.99 -27.33 -6.27
CA HIS A 197 -45.35 -27.05 -7.56
C HIS A 197 -43.84 -26.88 -7.44
N THR A 198 -43.11 -27.00 -8.55
CA THR A 198 -41.64 -26.92 -8.59
C THR A 198 -41.15 -25.48 -8.85
N ALA A 199 -40.58 -24.79 -7.85
CA ALA A 199 -39.98 -23.47 -8.00
C ALA A 199 -38.48 -23.51 -8.37
N LEU A 200 -38.10 -24.26 -9.41
CA LEU A 200 -36.70 -24.57 -9.73
C LEU A 200 -35.81 -23.32 -9.90
N ASN A 201 -36.22 -22.36 -10.73
CA ASN A 201 -35.38 -21.20 -11.03
C ASN A 201 -35.19 -20.31 -9.81
N ASN A 202 -36.28 -20.05 -9.07
CA ASN A 202 -36.26 -19.28 -7.83
C ASN A 202 -35.39 -19.95 -6.76
N ALA A 203 -35.48 -21.28 -6.63
CA ALA A 203 -34.71 -22.04 -5.65
C ALA A 203 -33.20 -22.03 -5.97
N ILE A 204 -32.81 -22.34 -7.21
CA ILE A 204 -31.39 -22.30 -7.62
C ILE A 204 -30.82 -20.89 -7.44
N TYR A 205 -31.54 -19.86 -7.92
CA TYR A 205 -31.12 -18.47 -7.77
C TYR A 205 -30.91 -18.10 -6.29
N THR A 206 -31.89 -18.41 -5.43
CA THR A 206 -31.83 -18.10 -4.01
C THR A 206 -30.66 -18.80 -3.32
N LYS A 207 -30.41 -20.07 -3.65
CA LYS A 207 -29.32 -20.86 -3.06
C LYS A 207 -27.94 -20.49 -3.57
N LEU A 208 -27.83 -20.08 -4.83
CA LEU A 208 -26.58 -19.57 -5.38
C LEU A 208 -26.11 -18.32 -4.61
N LEU A 209 -27.03 -17.40 -4.32
CA LEU A 209 -26.73 -16.18 -3.55
C LEU A 209 -26.30 -16.44 -2.10
N GLU A 210 -26.60 -17.62 -1.53
CA GLU A 210 -26.18 -17.95 -0.16
C GLU A 210 -24.67 -18.03 0.00
N PHE A 211 -23.93 -18.30 -1.08
CA PHE A 211 -22.47 -18.39 -1.08
C PHE A 211 -21.78 -17.01 -1.07
N ASP A 212 -22.48 -15.92 -1.37
CA ASP A 212 -21.88 -14.59 -1.45
C ASP A 212 -22.36 -13.65 -0.34
N SER A 213 -21.51 -13.38 0.65
CA SER A 213 -21.85 -12.57 1.84
C SER A 213 -22.49 -11.21 1.53
N ALA A 214 -22.23 -10.63 0.36
CA ALA A 214 -22.76 -9.34 -0.07
C ALA A 214 -24.09 -9.46 -0.84
N ALA A 215 -24.44 -10.65 -1.34
CA ALA A 215 -25.65 -10.84 -2.13
C ALA A 215 -26.92 -10.58 -1.31
N VAL A 216 -27.79 -9.74 -1.85
CA VAL A 216 -29.14 -9.50 -1.33
C VAL A 216 -30.06 -10.57 -1.88
N ILE A 217 -30.50 -11.49 -1.02
CA ILE A 217 -31.48 -12.50 -1.40
C ILE A 217 -32.86 -11.83 -1.52
N PRO A 218 -33.48 -11.84 -2.71
CA PRO A 218 -34.79 -11.25 -2.91
C PRO A 218 -35.88 -12.11 -2.26
N ASN A 219 -37.09 -11.56 -2.16
CA ASN A 219 -38.31 -12.30 -1.82
C ASN A 219 -38.33 -13.00 -0.45
N THR A 220 -37.36 -12.77 0.45
CA THR A 220 -37.31 -13.37 1.80
C THR A 220 -38.59 -13.15 2.61
N LYS A 221 -39.29 -12.03 2.42
CA LYS A 221 -40.60 -11.75 3.04
C LYS A 221 -41.72 -12.72 2.61
N TYR A 222 -41.58 -13.37 1.45
CA TYR A 222 -42.54 -14.33 0.89
C TYR A 222 -42.14 -15.79 1.12
N GLU A 223 -41.00 -16.01 1.79
CA GLU A 223 -40.43 -17.32 2.08
C GLU A 223 -40.26 -17.43 3.62
N PRO A 224 -41.33 -17.70 4.39
CA PRO A 224 -41.33 -17.56 5.85
C PRO A 224 -40.40 -18.54 6.58
N ILE A 225 -40.06 -19.64 5.92
CA ILE A 225 -39.17 -20.69 6.41
C ILE A 225 -37.71 -20.50 5.94
N TYR A 226 -37.48 -19.51 5.09
CA TYR A 226 -36.17 -19.21 4.56
C TYR A 226 -35.42 -18.28 5.51
N PHE A 227 -34.19 -18.65 5.82
CA PHE A 227 -33.20 -17.73 6.34
C PHE A 227 -31.84 -18.08 5.76
N ARG A 228 -31.03 -17.05 5.53
CA ARG A 228 -29.68 -17.22 5.02
C ARG A 228 -28.79 -17.83 6.10
N ASN A 229 -28.16 -18.97 5.80
CA ASN A 229 -27.23 -19.58 6.74
C ASN A 229 -25.86 -18.89 6.70
N GLU A 230 -25.43 -18.36 7.84
CA GLU A 230 -24.15 -17.65 7.94
C GLU A 230 -22.92 -18.54 7.73
N LEU A 231 -23.05 -19.85 7.97
CA LEU A 231 -21.95 -20.79 7.83
C LEU A 231 -21.52 -21.00 6.37
N ILE A 232 -22.42 -20.79 5.41
CA ILE A 232 -22.12 -21.01 3.99
C ILE A 232 -21.23 -19.88 3.45
N TYR A 233 -21.62 -18.61 3.63
CA TYR A 233 -20.83 -17.49 3.10
C TYR A 233 -19.65 -17.06 3.98
N LYS A 234 -19.64 -17.39 5.29
CA LYS A 234 -18.49 -17.10 6.16
C LYS A 234 -17.35 -18.10 5.95
N ARG A 235 -17.64 -19.25 5.36
CA ARG A 235 -16.61 -20.22 4.99
C ARG A 235 -15.84 -19.71 3.78
N SER A 236 -14.55 -19.51 3.98
CA SER A 236 -13.59 -19.23 2.90
C SER A 236 -13.05 -20.56 2.35
N THR A 237 -13.96 -21.47 2.01
CA THR A 237 -13.61 -22.78 1.44
C THR A 237 -13.16 -22.59 -0.01
N PRO A 238 -12.04 -23.21 -0.43
CA PRO A 238 -11.61 -23.18 -1.82
C PRO A 238 -12.51 -23.99 -2.76
N GLN A 239 -13.44 -24.80 -2.22
CA GLN A 239 -14.33 -25.67 -2.98
C GLN A 239 -15.79 -25.50 -2.52
N ASN A 240 -16.66 -25.03 -3.41
CA ASN A 240 -18.08 -24.80 -3.15
C ASN A 240 -18.93 -25.50 -4.22
N TYR A 241 -19.85 -26.36 -3.80
CA TYR A 241 -20.71 -27.13 -4.68
C TYR A 241 -22.18 -26.89 -4.36
N LEU A 242 -22.99 -26.67 -5.39
CA LEU A 242 -24.45 -26.67 -5.32
C LEU A 242 -24.97 -27.87 -6.12
N ILE A 243 -25.47 -28.89 -5.42
CA ILE A 243 -26.05 -30.09 -6.03
C ILE A 243 -27.58 -29.96 -6.00
N VAL A 244 -28.22 -29.98 -7.15
CA VAL A 244 -29.67 -29.84 -7.30
C VAL A 244 -30.26 -31.18 -7.72
N LEU A 245 -31.21 -31.69 -6.94
CA LEU A 245 -31.95 -32.92 -7.18
C LEU A 245 -33.39 -32.57 -7.52
N THR A 246 -33.87 -32.90 -8.72
CA THR A 246 -35.24 -32.58 -9.16
C THR A 246 -35.78 -33.61 -10.13
N ASP A 247 -37.10 -33.79 -10.14
CA ASP A 247 -37.81 -34.68 -11.06
C ASP A 247 -38.71 -33.91 -12.05
N GLY A 248 -38.70 -32.58 -12.03
CA GLY A 248 -39.62 -31.75 -12.79
C GLY A 248 -38.99 -30.49 -13.39
N ARG A 249 -39.78 -29.76 -14.17
CA ARG A 249 -39.42 -28.44 -14.72
C ARG A 249 -39.86 -27.32 -13.79
N ASP A 250 -39.37 -26.11 -14.02
CA ASP A 250 -39.87 -24.92 -13.33
C ASP A 250 -41.37 -24.70 -13.61
N GLU A 251 -42.18 -24.69 -12.56
CA GLU A 251 -43.62 -24.43 -12.55
C GLU A 251 -43.96 -23.17 -11.74
N SER A 252 -42.99 -22.25 -11.63
CA SER A 252 -43.13 -21.00 -10.88
C SER A 252 -44.37 -20.19 -11.26
N GLU A 253 -44.84 -20.31 -12.51
CA GLU A 253 -46.07 -19.71 -13.02
C GLU A 253 -47.36 -20.21 -12.34
N LYS A 254 -47.37 -21.42 -11.77
CA LYS A 254 -48.52 -22.01 -11.06
C LYS A 254 -48.58 -21.61 -9.59
N ILE A 255 -47.53 -20.99 -9.06
CA ILE A 255 -47.40 -20.62 -7.65
C ILE A 255 -47.99 -19.20 -7.45
N PRO A 256 -49.10 -19.04 -6.70
CA PRO A 256 -49.81 -17.75 -6.61
C PRO A 256 -48.96 -16.58 -6.09
N LYS A 257 -48.09 -16.82 -5.10
CA LYS A 257 -47.25 -15.78 -4.50
C LYS A 257 -46.20 -15.21 -5.46
N TYR A 258 -45.84 -15.94 -6.52
CA TYR A 258 -44.89 -15.49 -7.53
C TYR A 258 -45.54 -14.56 -8.57
N GLN A 259 -46.87 -14.48 -8.59
CA GLN A 259 -47.63 -13.57 -9.43
C GLN A 259 -47.92 -12.22 -8.75
N GLU A 260 -47.49 -12.02 -7.50
CA GLU A 260 -47.67 -10.75 -6.79
C GLU A 260 -46.75 -9.66 -7.36
N ASN A 261 -47.27 -8.44 -7.55
CA ASN A 261 -46.52 -7.32 -8.13
C ASN A 261 -45.24 -6.94 -7.38
N GLU A 262 -45.16 -7.26 -6.09
CA GLU A 262 -44.01 -7.00 -5.23
C GLU A 262 -43.03 -8.19 -5.14
N PHE A 263 -43.37 -9.34 -5.74
CA PHE A 263 -42.48 -10.48 -5.87
C PHE A 263 -41.55 -10.25 -7.06
N LEU A 264 -40.24 -10.33 -6.83
CA LEU A 264 -39.27 -10.21 -7.90
C LEU A 264 -39.26 -11.51 -8.70
N SER A 265 -39.84 -11.48 -9.90
CA SER A 265 -39.81 -12.63 -10.83
C SER A 265 -38.37 -13.02 -11.15
N ILE A 266 -38.05 -14.30 -10.97
CA ILE A 266 -36.80 -14.92 -11.39
C ILE A 266 -37.14 -15.88 -12.53
N ASP A 267 -36.90 -15.41 -13.75
CA ASP A 267 -37.01 -16.22 -14.96
C ASP A 267 -35.65 -16.88 -15.31
N LYS A 268 -35.65 -17.67 -16.38
CA LYS A 268 -34.44 -18.35 -16.87
C LYS A 268 -33.33 -17.37 -17.22
N ASP A 269 -33.65 -16.26 -17.87
CA ASP A 269 -32.66 -15.26 -18.32
C ASP A 269 -31.94 -14.64 -17.13
N LYS A 270 -32.68 -14.27 -16.07
CA LYS A 270 -32.09 -13.72 -14.85
C LYS A 270 -31.27 -14.73 -14.07
N LEU A 271 -31.71 -15.99 -14.03
CA LEU A 271 -30.90 -17.07 -13.46
C LEU A 271 -29.58 -17.21 -14.23
N PHE A 272 -29.63 -17.23 -15.56
CA PHE A 272 -28.45 -17.38 -16.42
C PHE A 272 -27.46 -16.22 -16.29
N GLU A 273 -27.94 -14.98 -16.26
CA GLU A 273 -27.10 -13.80 -15.98
C GLU A 273 -26.41 -13.91 -14.61
N THR A 274 -27.12 -14.44 -13.61
CA THR A 274 -26.54 -14.64 -12.28
C THR A 274 -25.52 -15.77 -12.30
N LEU A 275 -25.78 -16.87 -13.01
CA LEU A 275 -24.84 -17.98 -13.14
C LEU A 275 -23.52 -17.52 -13.77
N GLU A 276 -23.55 -16.77 -14.87
CA GLU A 276 -22.35 -16.22 -15.52
C GLU A 276 -21.46 -15.41 -14.57
N ASN A 277 -22.07 -14.67 -13.63
CA ASN A 277 -21.35 -13.90 -12.62
C ASN A 277 -20.70 -14.77 -11.52
N TYR A 278 -21.21 -15.98 -11.28
CA TYR A 278 -20.71 -16.91 -10.26
C TYR A 278 -19.74 -17.95 -10.84
N THR A 279 -19.73 -18.17 -12.16
CA THR A 279 -18.95 -19.25 -12.83
C THR A 279 -17.93 -18.76 -13.86
N GLY A 280 -17.75 -17.42 -14.01
CA GLY A 280 -16.73 -16.81 -14.87
C GLY A 280 -15.27 -17.02 -14.43
N GLU A 281 -14.37 -16.03 -14.60
CA GLU A 281 -12.92 -16.16 -14.34
C GLU A 281 -12.54 -16.61 -12.90
N SER A 282 -13.51 -16.65 -11.98
CA SER A 282 -13.33 -16.91 -10.55
C SER A 282 -14.00 -18.14 -9.96
N ASN A 283 -14.85 -18.85 -10.73
CA ASN A 283 -15.47 -20.13 -10.40
C ASN A 283 -15.89 -20.27 -8.90
N LYS A 284 -16.76 -19.36 -8.42
CA LYS A 284 -17.11 -19.23 -7.00
C LYS A 284 -17.89 -20.43 -6.46
N VAL A 285 -18.74 -21.04 -7.28
CA VAL A 285 -19.57 -22.20 -6.95
C VAL A 285 -19.74 -23.07 -8.20
N GLU A 286 -19.52 -24.36 -8.06
CA GLU A 286 -19.76 -25.35 -9.12
C GLU A 286 -21.15 -25.99 -8.94
N ILE A 287 -21.93 -26.05 -10.02
CA ILE A 287 -23.31 -26.55 -9.98
C ILE A 287 -23.40 -27.94 -10.60
N TRP A 288 -24.13 -28.82 -9.92
CA TRP A 288 -24.42 -30.18 -10.36
C TRP A 288 -25.94 -30.35 -10.43
N MET A 289 -26.45 -30.73 -11.60
CA MET A 289 -27.88 -30.94 -11.82
C MET A 289 -28.15 -32.43 -11.99
N ILE A 290 -28.94 -33.01 -11.08
CA ILE A 290 -29.30 -34.44 -11.07
C ILE A 290 -30.80 -34.59 -11.27
N GLY A 291 -31.18 -35.07 -12.46
CA GLY A 291 -32.56 -35.34 -12.85
C GLY A 291 -33.03 -36.75 -12.47
N ILE A 292 -34.16 -36.86 -11.78
CA ILE A 292 -34.82 -38.14 -11.47
C ILE A 292 -35.90 -38.41 -12.53
N LYS A 293 -35.74 -39.48 -13.30
CA LYS A 293 -36.64 -39.83 -14.39
C LYS A 293 -37.81 -40.69 -13.91
N ASP A 294 -39.02 -40.33 -14.34
CA ASP A 294 -40.24 -41.11 -14.09
C ASP A 294 -40.43 -42.27 -15.06
N ILE A 295 -41.09 -43.33 -14.58
CA ILE A 295 -41.47 -44.49 -15.37
C ILE A 295 -42.74 -44.14 -16.16
N GLY A 296 -42.58 -43.61 -17.37
CA GLY A 296 -43.63 -43.57 -18.39
C GLY A 296 -44.16 -42.20 -18.81
N ASP A 297 -43.75 -41.10 -18.18
CA ASP A 297 -44.12 -39.76 -18.63
C ASP A 297 -42.95 -38.76 -18.52
N ASP A 298 -42.20 -38.62 -19.62
CA ASP A 298 -40.99 -37.79 -19.69
C ASP A 298 -41.28 -36.37 -20.24
N LEU A 299 -42.54 -36.08 -20.53
CA LEU A 299 -43.00 -34.86 -21.22
C LEU A 299 -42.93 -33.59 -20.36
N PHE A 300 -42.80 -33.74 -19.04
CA PHE A 300 -42.84 -32.65 -18.07
C PHE A 300 -41.45 -32.24 -17.52
N PHE A 301 -40.38 -32.89 -17.99
CA PHE A 301 -39.01 -32.62 -17.56
C PHE A 301 -38.26 -31.75 -18.56
N ASP A 302 -37.67 -30.64 -18.12
CA ASP A 302 -36.95 -29.68 -18.96
C ASP A 302 -35.43 -29.95 -18.93
N GLU A 303 -35.04 -31.02 -19.63
CA GLU A 303 -33.64 -31.46 -19.70
C GLU A 303 -32.72 -30.42 -20.37
N GLU A 304 -33.23 -29.68 -21.36
CA GLU A 304 -32.48 -28.63 -22.05
C GLU A 304 -32.06 -27.54 -21.06
N THR A 305 -32.99 -27.06 -20.23
CA THR A 305 -32.68 -26.01 -19.24
C THR A 305 -31.65 -26.48 -18.22
N MET A 306 -31.73 -27.72 -17.74
CA MET A 306 -30.75 -28.23 -16.77
C MET A 306 -29.36 -28.38 -17.37
N LYS A 307 -29.25 -28.81 -18.64
CA LYS A 307 -27.98 -28.84 -19.36
C LYS A 307 -27.43 -27.42 -19.56
N THR A 308 -28.28 -26.47 -19.95
CA THR A 308 -27.87 -25.07 -20.11
C THR A 308 -27.38 -24.46 -18.79
N ILE A 309 -28.02 -24.78 -17.66
CA ILE A 309 -27.52 -24.37 -16.33
C ILE A 309 -26.11 -24.92 -16.09
N CYS A 310 -25.87 -26.20 -16.35
CA CYS A 310 -24.55 -26.81 -16.20
C CYS A 310 -23.51 -26.21 -17.17
N GLU A 311 -23.89 -26.00 -18.44
CA GLU A 311 -23.05 -25.37 -19.47
C GLU A 311 -22.61 -23.96 -19.08
N ILE A 312 -23.56 -23.11 -18.66
CA ILE A 312 -23.26 -21.76 -18.18
C ILE A 312 -22.44 -21.82 -16.89
N SER A 313 -22.67 -22.83 -16.04
CA SER A 313 -21.88 -23.05 -14.83
C SER A 313 -20.44 -23.53 -15.08
N GLY A 314 -20.05 -23.73 -16.35
CA GLY A 314 -18.66 -24.01 -16.75
C GLY A 314 -18.38 -25.47 -17.10
N ASN A 315 -19.30 -26.40 -16.82
CA ASN A 315 -19.14 -27.80 -17.20
C ASN A 315 -20.46 -28.48 -17.59
N PRO A 316 -20.72 -28.73 -18.90
CA PRO A 316 -21.90 -29.49 -19.34
C PRO A 316 -21.97 -30.90 -18.74
N ASP A 317 -20.81 -31.49 -18.44
CA ASP A 317 -20.71 -32.83 -17.87
C ASP A 317 -21.09 -32.86 -16.38
N ASN A 318 -21.58 -31.77 -15.78
CA ASN A 318 -22.13 -31.78 -14.42
C ASN A 318 -23.62 -32.13 -14.39
N TYR A 319 -24.25 -32.32 -15.56
CA TYR A 319 -25.60 -32.83 -15.67
C TYR A 319 -25.62 -34.36 -15.64
N ARG A 320 -26.46 -34.94 -14.79
CA ARG A 320 -26.72 -36.39 -14.72
C ARG A 320 -28.22 -36.66 -14.69
N ARG A 321 -28.65 -37.78 -15.27
CA ARG A 321 -30.06 -38.19 -15.29
C ARG A 321 -30.19 -39.70 -15.23
N GLY A 322 -31.10 -40.19 -14.39
CA GLY A 322 -31.40 -41.63 -14.30
C GLY A 322 -32.74 -41.90 -13.66
N GLY A 323 -33.19 -43.16 -13.76
CA GLY A 323 -34.39 -43.60 -13.04
C GLY A 323 -34.19 -43.60 -11.52
N GLU A 324 -35.29 -43.74 -10.77
CA GLU A 324 -35.28 -43.81 -9.30
C GLU A 324 -34.26 -44.82 -8.76
N ASP A 325 -34.17 -46.02 -9.36
CA ASP A 325 -33.24 -47.07 -8.93
C ASP A 325 -31.76 -46.77 -9.26
N GLN A 326 -31.51 -45.90 -10.24
CA GLN A 326 -30.16 -45.52 -10.69
C GLN A 326 -29.60 -44.30 -9.93
N LEU A 327 -30.46 -43.59 -9.18
CA LEU A 327 -30.07 -42.39 -8.45
C LEU A 327 -28.88 -42.62 -7.50
N PRO A 328 -28.79 -43.73 -6.73
CA PRO A 328 -27.63 -44.00 -5.90
C PRO A 328 -26.31 -44.15 -6.67
N GLU A 329 -26.33 -44.80 -7.83
CA GLU A 329 -25.14 -44.98 -8.67
C GLU A 329 -24.66 -43.63 -9.21
N ILE A 330 -25.59 -42.86 -9.78
CA ILE A 330 -25.31 -41.50 -10.30
C ILE A 330 -24.77 -40.59 -9.22
N PHE A 331 -25.38 -40.59 -8.04
CA PHE A 331 -24.96 -39.69 -6.96
C PHE A 331 -23.57 -40.05 -6.44
N ASN A 332 -23.21 -41.34 -6.43
CA ASN A 332 -21.87 -41.77 -6.07
C ASN A 332 -20.81 -41.34 -7.10
N GLU A 333 -21.15 -41.29 -8.39
CA GLU A 333 -20.28 -40.72 -9.42
C GLU A 333 -20.05 -39.22 -9.17
N VAL A 334 -21.10 -38.47 -8.83
CA VAL A 334 -20.98 -37.03 -8.50
C VAL A 334 -20.10 -36.79 -7.27
N ILE A 335 -20.25 -37.60 -6.22
CA ILE A 335 -19.37 -37.55 -5.05
C ILE A 335 -17.92 -37.83 -5.45
N ASP A 336 -17.68 -38.78 -6.37
CA ASP A 336 -16.35 -39.05 -6.90
C ASP A 336 -15.80 -37.83 -7.65
N ASP A 337 -16.58 -37.22 -8.52
CA ASP A 337 -16.11 -36.07 -9.30
C ASP A 337 -15.72 -34.88 -8.41
N ILE A 338 -16.45 -34.65 -7.32
CA ILE A 338 -16.22 -33.55 -6.36
C ILE A 338 -14.94 -33.72 -5.53
N LEU A 339 -14.65 -34.93 -5.06
CA LEU A 339 -13.54 -35.17 -4.12
C LEU A 339 -12.18 -35.21 -4.85
N PRO A 340 -11.08 -34.63 -4.34
CA PRO A 340 -9.75 -34.73 -4.94
C PRO A 340 -9.19 -36.16 -4.94
N ASP A 341 -8.44 -36.52 -5.99
CA ASP A 341 -7.76 -37.82 -6.07
C ASP A 341 -6.47 -37.86 -5.23
N TYR A 342 -5.74 -36.74 -5.21
CA TYR A 342 -4.39 -36.69 -4.69
C TYR A 342 -4.15 -35.45 -3.83
N LYS A 343 -3.35 -35.63 -2.78
CA LYS A 343 -2.78 -34.55 -1.95
C LYS A 343 -1.27 -34.69 -1.92
N MET A 344 -0.57 -33.57 -1.95
CA MET A 344 0.87 -33.52 -1.71
C MET A 344 1.25 -32.26 -0.96
N PHE A 345 2.40 -32.29 -0.30
CA PHE A 345 2.97 -31.12 0.35
C PHE A 345 4.23 -30.69 -0.39
N ILE A 346 4.35 -29.39 -0.63
CA ILE A 346 5.60 -28.76 -1.02
C ILE A 346 6.14 -27.99 0.17
N TYR A 347 7.46 -27.87 0.24
CA TYR A 347 8.18 -27.13 1.26
C TYR A 347 8.81 -25.89 0.64
N TYR A 348 8.52 -24.73 1.23
CA TYR A 348 9.24 -23.51 0.93
C TYR A 348 10.44 -23.36 1.87
N PRO A 349 11.63 -22.99 1.38
CA PRO A 349 12.77 -22.74 2.25
C PRO A 349 12.48 -21.65 3.30
N ASP A 350 13.04 -21.78 4.51
CA ASP A 350 12.82 -20.98 5.74
C ASP A 350 13.10 -19.45 5.62
N LYS A 351 13.37 -18.95 4.43
CA LYS A 351 13.61 -17.53 4.11
C LYS A 351 12.73 -17.02 2.99
N THR A 352 11.72 -17.79 2.60
CA THR A 352 10.80 -17.38 1.54
C THR A 352 9.83 -16.35 2.09
N THR A 353 9.81 -15.19 1.45
CA THR A 353 8.92 -14.07 1.79
C THR A 353 7.98 -13.79 0.62
N PHE A 354 6.67 -13.87 0.84
CA PHE A 354 5.67 -13.44 -0.13
C PHE A 354 5.33 -11.96 0.08
N LYS A 355 5.24 -11.24 -1.03
CA LYS A 355 5.17 -9.76 -1.05
C LYS A 355 3.92 -9.26 -1.79
N GLY A 356 2.91 -10.09 -1.99
CA GLY A 356 1.67 -9.74 -2.69
C GLY A 356 1.74 -9.69 -4.21
N TYR A 357 2.87 -10.08 -4.81
CA TYR A 357 2.96 -10.23 -6.26
C TYR A 357 2.18 -11.47 -6.72
N ASN A 358 1.59 -11.38 -7.91
CA ASN A 358 0.95 -12.54 -8.55
C ASN A 358 2.03 -13.55 -8.97
N ARG A 359 1.82 -14.82 -8.63
CA ARG A 359 2.77 -15.91 -8.82
C ARG A 359 2.14 -17.05 -9.59
N GLU A 360 2.95 -17.77 -10.33
CA GLU A 360 2.58 -19.01 -11.01
C GLU A 360 3.43 -20.14 -10.45
N LEU A 361 2.79 -21.06 -9.72
CA LEU A 361 3.38 -22.31 -9.28
C LEU A 361 3.17 -23.36 -10.38
N ARG A 362 4.24 -23.93 -10.88
CA ARG A 362 4.21 -25.00 -11.87
C ARG A 362 4.69 -26.30 -11.24
N LEU A 363 3.95 -27.36 -11.56
CA LEU A 363 4.24 -28.69 -11.08
C LEU A 363 4.46 -29.60 -12.29
N ARG A 364 5.57 -30.34 -12.29
CA ARG A 364 5.83 -31.42 -13.26
C ARG A 364 6.11 -32.69 -12.48
N ILE A 365 5.29 -33.71 -12.70
CA ILE A 365 5.40 -35.00 -12.02
C ILE A 365 5.82 -36.04 -13.03
N THR A 366 6.76 -36.90 -12.64
CA THR A 366 7.09 -38.14 -13.35
C THR A 366 6.69 -39.32 -12.48
N PHE A 367 5.86 -40.19 -13.02
CA PHE A 367 5.37 -41.39 -12.35
C PHE A 367 6.34 -42.57 -12.49
N PRO A 368 6.18 -43.64 -11.69
CA PRO A 368 7.03 -44.84 -11.77
C PRO A 368 7.07 -45.49 -13.15
N ASP A 369 6.00 -45.39 -13.92
CA ASP A 369 5.88 -45.91 -15.29
C ASP A 369 6.49 -44.98 -16.37
N ASN A 370 7.20 -43.92 -15.94
CA ASN A 370 7.75 -42.84 -16.76
C ASN A 370 6.74 -41.95 -17.47
N LYS A 371 5.44 -42.07 -17.18
CA LYS A 371 4.47 -41.07 -17.64
C LYS A 371 4.68 -39.75 -16.91
N ARG A 372 4.31 -38.65 -17.58
CA ARG A 372 4.53 -37.29 -17.07
C ARG A 372 3.24 -36.50 -16.98
N ALA A 373 3.08 -35.75 -15.89
CA ALA A 373 2.00 -34.78 -15.73
C ALA A 373 2.55 -33.36 -15.60
N ARG A 374 1.75 -32.36 -16.03
CA ARG A 374 2.04 -30.94 -15.80
C ARG A 374 0.79 -30.18 -15.37
N GLY A 375 0.96 -29.20 -14.50
CA GLY A 375 -0.06 -28.18 -14.25
C GLY A 375 0.56 -26.89 -13.78
N SER A 376 -0.25 -25.84 -13.77
CA SER A 376 0.09 -24.60 -13.11
C SER A 376 -1.09 -24.01 -12.36
N ILE A 377 -0.81 -23.35 -11.24
CA ILE A 377 -1.78 -22.61 -10.45
C ILE A 377 -1.25 -21.22 -10.14
N ARG A 378 -2.14 -20.22 -10.17
CA ARG A 378 -1.81 -18.84 -9.85
C ARG A 378 -2.25 -18.50 -8.44
N PHE A 379 -1.41 -17.77 -7.70
CA PHE A 379 -1.71 -17.32 -6.35
C PHE A 379 -0.92 -16.07 -5.98
N ALA A 380 -1.40 -15.32 -4.98
CA ALA A 380 -0.73 -14.18 -4.37
C ALA A 380 -0.93 -14.25 -2.85
N LYS A 381 0.03 -13.73 -2.08
CA LYS A 381 -0.02 -13.71 -0.61
C LYS A 381 0.82 -12.55 -0.05
N GLY A 382 0.32 -11.87 0.99
CA GLY A 382 0.99 -10.76 1.67
C GLY A 382 1.03 -9.47 0.84
N SER A 383 1.84 -8.49 1.27
CA SER A 383 2.08 -7.24 0.54
C SER A 383 3.47 -6.67 0.84
N LYS A 384 3.91 -5.63 0.12
CA LYS A 384 5.16 -4.91 0.47
C LYS A 384 5.10 -4.24 1.85
N ALA A 385 3.91 -3.81 2.29
CA ALA A 385 3.70 -3.18 3.59
C ALA A 385 3.53 -4.20 4.74
N SER A 386 3.04 -5.40 4.41
CA SER A 386 2.88 -6.54 5.33
C SER A 386 3.32 -7.83 4.62
N PRO A 387 4.64 -8.08 4.52
CA PRO A 387 5.15 -9.26 3.84
C PRO A 387 4.81 -10.52 4.64
N HIS A 388 4.36 -11.57 3.97
CA HIS A 388 4.12 -12.86 4.61
C HIS A 388 5.40 -13.69 4.60
N ARG A 389 5.78 -14.23 5.76
CA ARG A 389 6.94 -15.10 5.92
C ARG A 389 6.51 -16.41 6.54
N PHE A 390 7.19 -17.48 6.14
CA PHE A 390 7.10 -18.72 6.86
C PHE A 390 8.00 -18.65 8.10
N TYR A 391 7.43 -19.00 9.25
CA TYR A 391 7.97 -18.80 10.61
C TYR A 391 8.00 -17.32 11.05
N GLU A 392 7.29 -17.04 12.15
CA GLU A 392 7.39 -15.74 12.81
C GLU A 392 8.81 -15.56 13.38
N THR A 393 9.58 -14.63 12.80
CA THR A 393 10.78 -14.13 13.45
C THR A 393 10.38 -13.51 14.78
N ASN A 394 11.18 -13.74 15.82
CA ASN A 394 10.95 -13.14 17.12
C ASN A 394 10.81 -11.61 16.96
N ILE A 395 9.64 -11.07 17.31
CA ILE A 395 9.33 -9.64 17.13
C ILE A 395 10.39 -8.73 17.76
N TYR A 396 10.99 -9.17 18.88
CA TYR A 396 12.07 -8.44 19.55
C TYR A 396 13.35 -8.40 18.71
N GLU A 397 13.70 -9.47 18.01
CA GLU A 397 14.86 -9.49 17.10
C GLU A 397 14.65 -8.53 15.94
N THR A 398 13.48 -8.58 15.31
CA THR A 398 13.11 -7.65 14.23
C THR A 398 13.18 -6.20 14.70
N ILE A 399 12.61 -5.90 15.87
CA ILE A 399 12.65 -4.56 16.49
C ILE A 399 14.09 -4.10 16.73
N ILE A 400 14.94 -4.94 17.32
CA ILE A 400 16.33 -4.58 17.65
C ILE A 400 17.13 -4.29 16.37
N ILE A 401 17.04 -5.17 15.36
CA ILE A 401 17.77 -4.98 14.10
C ILE A 401 17.28 -3.72 13.39
N GLY A 402 15.97 -3.49 13.33
CA GLY A 402 15.41 -2.29 12.71
C GLY A 402 15.82 -1.00 13.43
N VAL A 403 15.87 -0.98 14.77
CA VAL A 403 16.39 0.16 15.54
C VAL A 403 17.87 0.41 15.24
N ILE A 404 18.69 -0.64 15.16
CA ILE A 404 20.12 -0.51 14.81
C ILE A 404 20.26 0.10 13.41
N ILE A 405 19.49 -0.35 12.43
CA ILE A 405 19.50 0.19 11.06
C ILE A 405 19.09 1.66 11.05
N GLY A 406 18.05 2.04 11.78
CA GLY A 406 17.61 3.43 11.91
C GLY A 406 18.67 4.33 12.53
N ILE A 407 19.34 3.88 13.60
CA ILE A 407 20.42 4.62 14.27
C ILE A 407 21.64 4.74 13.34
N LEU A 408 22.00 3.67 12.63
CA LEU A 408 23.12 3.68 11.68
C LEU A 408 22.84 4.63 10.52
N PHE A 409 21.61 4.64 9.99
CA PHE A 409 21.19 5.61 8.97
C PHE A 409 21.27 7.05 9.49
N LEU A 410 20.77 7.32 10.71
CA LEU A 410 20.88 8.62 11.35
C LEU A 410 22.35 9.09 11.43
N LEU A 411 23.26 8.20 11.86
CA LEU A 411 24.68 8.48 11.95
C LEU A 411 25.31 8.77 10.58
N ILE A 412 24.95 8.01 9.54
CA ILE A 412 25.38 8.26 8.16
C ILE A 412 24.93 9.65 7.69
N VAL A 413 23.67 10.02 7.94
CA VAL A 413 23.13 11.33 7.54
C VAL A 413 23.85 12.46 8.27
N ILE A 414 24.14 12.29 9.57
CA ILE A 414 24.91 13.25 10.36
C ILE A 414 26.30 13.45 9.75
N ILE A 415 27.03 12.37 9.45
CA ILE A 415 28.35 12.45 8.81
C ILE A 415 28.26 13.12 7.44
N LEU A 416 27.26 12.74 6.64
CA LEU A 416 27.08 13.28 5.29
C LEU A 416 26.89 14.80 5.32
N ILE A 417 26.00 15.29 6.17
CA ILE A 417 25.66 16.71 6.21
C ILE A 417 26.71 17.52 6.96
N GLN A 418 27.24 17.02 8.08
CA GLN A 418 28.18 17.77 8.91
C GLN A 418 29.62 17.70 8.41
N VAL A 419 30.02 16.62 7.73
CA VAL A 419 31.42 16.41 7.31
C VAL A 419 31.53 16.46 5.79
N ILE A 420 30.79 15.61 5.07
CA ILE A 420 30.99 15.44 3.62
C ILE A 420 30.59 16.70 2.83
N VAL A 421 29.40 17.25 3.10
CA VAL A 421 28.89 18.46 2.41
C VAL A 421 29.83 19.68 2.57
N PRO A 422 30.26 20.09 3.79
CA PRO A 422 31.16 21.23 3.90
C PRO A 422 32.57 20.93 3.37
N LEU A 423 33.04 19.69 3.46
CA LEU A 423 34.36 19.32 2.95
C LEU A 423 34.40 19.37 1.41
N THR A 424 33.37 18.84 0.73
CA THR A 424 33.19 18.95 -0.72
C THR A 424 33.05 20.40 -1.19
N SER A 425 32.26 21.22 -0.49
CA SER A 425 32.15 22.66 -0.76
C SER A 425 33.51 23.37 -0.65
N SER A 426 34.31 23.05 0.37
CA SER A 426 35.63 23.66 0.56
C SER A 426 36.63 23.25 -0.53
N ILE A 427 36.57 21.99 -0.99
CA ILE A 427 37.39 21.49 -2.11
C ILE A 427 36.99 22.20 -3.41
N LEU A 428 35.69 22.30 -3.70
CA LEU A 428 35.18 23.00 -4.89
C LEU A 428 35.61 24.47 -4.89
N PHE A 429 35.53 25.15 -3.75
CA PHE A 429 36.01 26.52 -3.61
C PHE A 429 37.51 26.63 -3.92
N LYS A 430 38.31 25.71 -3.37
CA LYS A 430 39.75 25.66 -3.63
C LYS A 430 40.06 25.47 -5.11
N VAL A 431 39.37 24.56 -5.79
CA VAL A 431 39.57 24.32 -7.24
C VAL A 431 39.16 25.52 -8.08
N LYS A 432 38.06 26.20 -7.72
CA LYS A 432 37.50 27.30 -8.53
C LYS A 432 38.20 28.64 -8.30
N HIS A 433 38.64 28.93 -7.08
CA HIS A 433 39.10 30.27 -6.67
C HIS A 433 40.56 30.35 -6.22
N VAL A 434 41.26 29.22 -6.02
CA VAL A 434 42.67 29.22 -5.58
C VAL A 434 43.57 28.85 -6.75
N ASN A 435 44.16 29.85 -7.38
CA ASN A 435 45.07 29.68 -8.51
C ASN A 435 46.51 30.03 -8.12
N LYS A 436 47.47 29.44 -8.84
CA LYS A 436 48.87 29.87 -8.76
C LYS A 436 49.01 31.19 -9.49
N TYR A 437 49.54 32.21 -8.83
CA TYR A 437 49.75 33.52 -9.43
C TYR A 437 50.76 33.42 -10.57
N LYS A 438 50.37 33.92 -11.75
CA LYS A 438 51.25 34.12 -12.90
C LYS A 438 51.32 35.63 -13.15
N PRO A 439 52.48 36.28 -12.97
CA PRO A 439 52.61 37.70 -13.28
C PRO A 439 52.56 37.91 -14.79
N ASP A 440 51.71 38.83 -15.25
CA ASP A 440 51.76 39.34 -16.63
C ASP A 440 52.88 40.40 -16.73
N THR A 441 53.57 40.42 -17.86
CA THR A 441 54.79 41.23 -18.07
C THR A 441 54.57 42.75 -18.02
N ASP A 442 53.32 43.22 -18.12
CA ASP A 442 52.96 44.66 -18.21
C ASP A 442 51.94 45.13 -17.15
N THR A 443 51.76 44.41 -16.04
CA THR A 443 50.83 44.83 -14.96
C THR A 443 51.55 45.02 -13.62
N GLU A 444 51.06 45.98 -12.81
CA GLU A 444 51.52 46.15 -11.42
C GLU A 444 51.43 44.82 -10.67
N LYS A 445 52.51 44.47 -9.96
CA LYS A 445 52.56 43.24 -9.15
C LYS A 445 51.43 43.27 -8.12
N LEU A 446 50.61 42.23 -8.11
CA LEU A 446 49.48 42.13 -7.19
C LEU A 446 49.98 41.96 -5.75
N SER A 447 49.47 42.79 -4.83
CA SER A 447 49.76 42.71 -3.40
C SER A 447 48.59 42.07 -2.65
N CYS A 448 48.89 41.33 -1.59
CA CYS A 448 47.89 40.71 -0.74
C CYS A 448 47.14 41.78 0.06
N SER A 449 45.81 41.83 -0.04
CA SER A 449 44.99 42.81 0.67
C SER A 449 45.00 42.65 2.21
N TRP A 450 45.48 41.52 2.74
CA TRP A 450 45.57 41.26 4.18
C TRP A 450 46.95 41.65 4.76
N CYS A 451 48.02 41.01 4.30
CA CYS A 451 49.38 41.26 4.83
C CYS A 451 50.13 42.38 4.09
N LYS A 452 49.57 42.94 3.02
CA LYS A 452 50.15 43.98 2.15
C LYS A 452 51.48 43.60 1.47
N GLN A 453 51.87 42.33 1.52
CA GLN A 453 53.07 41.82 0.84
C GLN A 453 52.76 41.49 -0.63
N GLU A 454 53.75 41.65 -1.52
CA GLU A 454 53.67 41.22 -2.93
C GLU A 454 53.47 39.70 -3.01
N ILE A 455 52.59 39.25 -3.90
CA ILE A 455 52.36 37.82 -4.16
C ILE A 455 53.44 37.34 -5.14
N ALA A 456 54.29 36.40 -4.72
CA ALA A 456 55.37 35.91 -5.59
C ALA A 456 54.87 34.99 -6.72
N ALA A 457 55.62 34.94 -7.81
CA ALA A 457 55.31 34.08 -8.94
C ALA A 457 55.22 32.61 -8.51
N LYS A 458 54.13 31.92 -8.92
CA LYS A 458 53.75 30.55 -8.55
C LYS A 458 53.18 30.34 -7.15
N GLU A 459 53.03 31.39 -6.32
CA GLU A 459 52.36 31.28 -5.02
C GLU A 459 50.84 31.13 -5.17
N LYS A 460 50.19 30.48 -4.19
CA LYS A 460 48.74 30.25 -4.21
C LYS A 460 48.00 31.47 -3.65
N ALA A 461 47.19 32.09 -4.47
CA ALA A 461 46.35 33.22 -4.10
C ALA A 461 44.87 32.93 -4.36
N VAL A 462 44.01 33.58 -3.59
CA VAL A 462 42.55 33.46 -3.68
C VAL A 462 42.01 34.58 -4.57
N PHE A 463 41.46 34.21 -5.72
CA PHE A 463 40.88 35.10 -6.73
C PHE A 463 39.35 35.02 -6.68
N CYS A 464 38.78 35.23 -5.50
CA CYS A 464 37.33 35.11 -5.29
C CYS A 464 36.60 36.45 -5.42
N CYS A 465 37.22 37.53 -4.94
CA CYS A 465 36.75 38.90 -5.07
C CYS A 465 37.91 39.80 -5.53
N GLU A 466 37.65 41.09 -5.74
CA GLU A 466 38.67 42.08 -6.14
C GLU A 466 39.80 42.20 -5.10
N HIS A 467 39.56 41.78 -3.86
CA HIS A 467 40.56 41.73 -2.78
C HIS A 467 41.29 40.39 -2.78
N ILE A 468 42.44 40.34 -3.46
CA ILE A 468 43.25 39.14 -3.59
C ILE A 468 44.06 38.92 -2.30
N ALA A 469 44.09 37.69 -1.80
CA ALA A 469 44.87 37.32 -0.63
C ALA A 469 45.66 36.03 -0.83
N HIS A 470 46.79 35.89 -0.13
CA HIS A 470 47.47 34.60 -0.02
C HIS A 470 46.51 33.55 0.57
N TRP A 471 46.62 32.31 0.10
CA TRP A 471 45.82 31.21 0.64
C TRP A 471 45.98 31.04 2.16
N ASN A 472 47.19 31.25 2.71
CA ASN A 472 47.42 31.18 4.14
C ASN A 472 46.76 32.35 4.89
N CYS A 473 46.93 33.58 4.40
CA CYS A 473 46.26 34.76 4.97
C CYS A 473 44.73 34.65 4.90
N TRP A 474 44.19 34.01 3.86
CA TRP A 474 42.75 33.75 3.74
C TRP A 474 42.23 32.80 4.83
N LYS A 475 43.01 31.76 5.16
CA LYS A 475 42.68 30.85 6.28
C LYS A 475 42.77 31.55 7.63
N GLU A 476 43.80 32.38 7.82
CA GLU A 476 43.99 33.17 9.05
C GLU A 476 42.89 34.20 9.24
N ASN A 477 42.41 34.82 8.15
CA ASN A 477 41.27 35.75 8.17
C ASN A 477 39.90 35.02 8.17
N SER A 478 39.81 33.88 8.85
CA SER A 478 38.57 33.12 9.03
C SER A 478 37.83 32.82 7.72
N HIS A 479 38.52 32.67 6.58
CA HIS A 479 37.92 32.36 5.28
C HIS A 479 36.99 33.46 4.71
N GLN A 480 37.26 34.72 5.02
CA GLN A 480 36.50 35.89 4.55
C GLN A 480 37.36 36.91 3.80
N CYS A 481 36.68 37.80 3.09
CA CYS A 481 37.25 38.98 2.46
C CYS A 481 37.95 39.87 3.50
N PRO A 482 39.24 40.20 3.30
CA PRO A 482 40.02 41.09 4.18
C PRO A 482 39.39 42.46 4.44
N ASN A 483 38.87 43.10 3.39
CA ASN A 483 38.44 44.51 3.46
C ASN A 483 36.97 44.67 3.83
N TYR A 484 36.11 43.74 3.39
CA TYR A 484 34.67 43.83 3.57
C TYR A 484 34.08 42.48 3.99
N PRO A 485 34.37 42.00 5.21
CA PRO A 485 33.95 40.69 5.69
C PRO A 485 32.42 40.52 5.70
N ASP A 486 31.67 41.56 6.08
CA ASP A 486 30.21 41.47 6.17
C ASP A 486 29.50 41.72 4.84
N ILE A 487 30.06 42.58 3.99
CA ILE A 487 29.40 43.16 2.79
C ILE A 487 29.79 42.43 1.50
N CYS A 488 30.96 41.79 1.42
CA CYS A 488 31.43 41.15 0.19
C CYS A 488 30.73 39.81 -0.05
N GLU A 489 29.80 39.76 -0.99
CA GLU A 489 29.07 38.54 -1.38
C GLU A 489 29.97 37.46 -1.97
N LYS A 490 30.92 37.88 -2.83
CA LYS A 490 31.83 36.96 -3.51
C LYS A 490 32.95 36.46 -2.59
N GLY A 491 33.32 37.21 -1.57
CA GLY A 491 34.49 36.96 -0.75
C GLY A 491 34.22 36.15 0.52
N LYS A 492 33.35 35.13 0.49
CA LYS A 492 33.07 34.26 1.64
C LYS A 492 33.25 32.81 1.25
N GLN A 493 34.06 32.07 2.01
CA GLN A 493 34.22 30.63 1.81
C GLN A 493 33.55 29.86 2.96
N ASN A 494 32.69 28.91 2.58
CA ASN A 494 32.18 27.90 3.50
C ASN A 494 33.29 26.86 3.77
N TYR A 495 33.57 26.59 5.04
CA TYR A 495 34.55 25.58 5.44
C TYR A 495 34.08 24.77 6.65
N PHE A 496 34.61 23.56 6.78
CA PHE A 496 34.43 22.70 7.94
C PHE A 496 35.52 23.00 8.98
N ASP A 497 35.14 23.42 10.19
CA ASP A 497 36.07 23.62 11.30
C ASP A 497 36.24 22.30 12.07
N ILE A 498 37.37 21.62 11.86
CA ILE A 498 37.67 20.33 12.49
C ILE A 498 37.83 20.43 14.00
N ASN A 499 38.15 21.62 14.52
CA ASN A 499 38.37 21.84 15.95
C ASN A 499 37.05 22.07 16.70
N ASP A 500 35.96 22.31 15.98
CA ASP A 500 34.64 22.48 16.54
C ASP A 500 33.56 21.81 15.66
N PRO A 501 33.57 20.47 15.50
CA PRO A 501 32.66 19.77 14.59
C PRO A 501 31.17 19.89 14.99
N PHE A 502 30.86 20.31 16.22
CA PHE A 502 29.50 20.41 16.78
C PHE A 502 29.13 21.80 17.32
N GLY A 503 29.75 22.87 16.78
CA GLY A 503 29.67 24.27 17.22
C GLY A 503 28.52 24.73 18.11
N ARG A 504 28.88 25.51 19.13
CA ARG A 504 28.00 26.07 20.17
C ARG A 504 26.95 27.03 19.57
N ASP A 505 25.76 27.11 20.20
CA ASP A 505 24.51 27.72 19.69
C ASP A 505 24.59 29.25 19.45
N ASP A 506 25.75 29.88 19.63
CA ASP A 506 25.96 31.31 19.84
C ASP A 506 26.87 31.99 18.81
N THR A 507 27.40 31.26 17.80
CA THR A 507 28.20 31.86 16.71
C THR A 507 27.51 31.74 15.35
N ASP A 508 26.44 32.54 15.15
CA ASP A 508 25.83 32.84 13.84
C ASP A 508 26.74 33.71 12.96
N SER A 509 28.06 33.48 12.96
CA SER A 509 28.90 34.08 11.94
C SER A 509 28.61 33.36 10.63
N VAL A 510 28.21 34.10 9.60
CA VAL A 510 27.86 33.67 8.22
C VAL A 510 28.86 32.66 7.61
N VAL A 511 30.05 32.54 8.21
CA VAL A 511 31.23 31.85 7.70
C VAL A 511 31.56 30.56 8.46
N LYS A 512 30.97 30.31 9.63
CA LYS A 512 31.04 29.02 10.35
C LYS A 512 29.69 28.28 10.21
N GLN A 513 29.51 27.53 9.13
CA GLN A 513 28.29 26.73 8.94
C GLN A 513 28.43 25.30 9.50
N ASN A 514 28.66 25.18 10.81
CA ASN A 514 28.18 23.96 11.47
C ASN A 514 26.66 24.13 11.62
N LYS A 515 25.90 23.65 10.63
CA LYS A 515 24.45 23.87 10.51
C LYS A 515 23.65 23.09 11.58
N LYS A 516 23.93 23.32 12.85
CA LYS A 516 23.30 22.62 13.98
C LYS A 516 21.79 22.82 14.01
N ARG A 517 21.29 23.99 13.60
CA ARG A 517 19.85 24.28 13.48
C ARG A 517 19.18 23.50 12.33
N PHE A 518 19.88 23.34 11.21
CA PHE A 518 19.43 22.54 10.06
C PHE A 518 19.34 21.06 10.43
N MET A 519 20.34 20.56 11.17
CA MET A 519 20.38 19.17 11.62
C MET A 519 19.25 18.80 12.57
N ARG A 520 18.74 19.72 13.41
CA ARG A 520 17.63 19.42 14.33
C ARG A 520 16.39 18.93 13.58
N TRP A 521 16.00 19.59 12.48
CA TRP A 521 14.84 19.20 11.69
C TRP A 521 14.97 17.82 11.06
N ILE A 522 16.16 17.53 10.55
CA ILE A 522 16.47 16.26 9.89
C ILE A 522 16.49 15.11 10.89
N VAL A 523 17.16 15.31 12.04
CA VAL A 523 17.25 14.32 13.11
C VAL A 523 15.85 13.98 13.64
N TRP A 524 15.01 14.98 13.93
CA TRP A 524 13.65 14.74 14.40
C TRP A 524 12.74 14.13 13.33
N GLY A 525 12.96 14.45 12.05
CA GLY A 525 12.29 13.77 10.94
C GLY A 525 12.65 12.28 10.86
N ILE A 526 13.93 11.94 11.01
CA ILE A 526 14.40 10.54 11.04
C ILE A 526 13.84 9.81 12.27
N ILE A 527 13.87 10.44 13.43
CA ILE A 527 13.28 9.89 14.67
C ILE A 527 11.78 9.65 14.49
N ALA A 528 11.05 10.57 13.83
CA ALA A 528 9.64 10.39 13.54
C ALA A 528 9.40 9.17 12.64
N GLY A 529 10.21 8.97 11.60
CA GLY A 529 10.15 7.78 10.75
C GLY A 529 10.44 6.48 11.51
N LEU A 530 11.43 6.49 12.40
CA LEU A 530 11.79 5.34 13.23
C LEU A 530 10.68 4.97 14.23
N ILE A 531 10.11 5.96 14.91
CA ILE A 531 9.01 5.75 15.86
C ILE A 531 7.74 5.32 15.12
N THR A 532 7.48 5.86 13.93
CA THR A 532 6.39 5.41 13.06
C THR A 532 6.52 3.92 12.80
N TRP A 533 7.71 3.45 12.41
CA TRP A 533 7.94 2.04 12.15
C TRP A 533 7.74 1.17 13.40
N LEU A 534 8.25 1.59 14.56
CA LEU A 534 8.08 0.85 15.82
C LEU A 534 6.61 0.67 16.19
N CYS A 535 5.82 1.74 16.11
CA CYS A 535 4.39 1.70 16.38
C CYS A 535 3.64 0.89 15.30
N TYR A 536 4.05 1.01 14.04
CA TYR A 536 3.47 0.24 12.94
C TYR A 536 3.62 -1.27 13.16
N GLN A 537 4.83 -1.75 13.48
CA GLN A 537 5.06 -3.18 13.73
C GLN A 537 4.27 -3.71 14.92
N SER A 538 4.07 -2.88 15.95
CA SER A 538 3.31 -3.27 17.15
C SER A 538 1.81 -3.36 16.90
N LEU A 539 1.29 -2.63 15.89
CA LEU A 539 -0.15 -2.53 15.60
C LEU A 539 -0.56 -3.32 14.35
N LEU A 540 0.40 -3.83 13.58
CA LEU A 540 0.15 -4.51 12.31
C LEU A 540 -0.73 -5.77 12.51
N SER A 541 -0.47 -6.56 13.54
CA SER A 541 -1.23 -7.78 13.83
C SER A 541 -2.67 -7.54 14.31
N ALA A 542 -3.02 -6.30 14.67
CA ALA A 542 -4.34 -5.98 15.19
C ALA A 542 -5.42 -5.80 14.11
N GLY A 543 -5.05 -5.72 12.82
CA GLY A 543 -6.02 -5.68 11.71
C GLY A 543 -7.03 -4.53 11.78
N ILE A 544 -6.62 -3.36 12.32
CA ILE A 544 -7.52 -2.27 12.74
C ILE A 544 -8.48 -1.80 11.62
N PHE A 545 -8.04 -1.86 10.35
CA PHE A 545 -8.79 -1.37 9.20
C PHE A 545 -9.36 -2.48 8.30
N ASP A 546 -9.28 -3.75 8.69
CA ASP A 546 -9.70 -4.88 7.85
C ASP A 546 -11.18 -4.79 7.48
N GLY A 547 -12.03 -4.55 8.48
CA GLY A 547 -13.47 -4.39 8.28
C GLY A 547 -13.86 -3.12 7.52
N LEU A 548 -12.99 -2.10 7.48
CA LEU A 548 -13.24 -0.91 6.66
C LEU A 548 -12.96 -1.21 5.19
N ILE A 549 -11.85 -1.88 4.88
CA ILE A 549 -11.52 -2.27 3.51
C ILE A 549 -12.57 -3.21 2.93
N GLN A 550 -13.03 -4.18 3.72
CA GLN A 550 -14.12 -5.09 3.31
C GLN A 550 -15.40 -4.35 2.91
N LYS A 551 -15.71 -3.22 3.54
CA LYS A 551 -16.89 -2.40 3.21
C LYS A 551 -16.72 -1.52 1.98
N ILE A 552 -15.48 -1.18 1.62
CA ILE A 552 -15.17 -0.28 0.50
C ILE A 552 -14.99 -1.05 -0.80
N LEU A 553 -14.65 -2.33 -0.70
CA LEU A 553 -14.50 -3.20 -1.86
C LEU A 553 -15.84 -3.35 -2.59
N PRO A 554 -15.83 -3.28 -3.94
CA PRO A 554 -17.01 -3.59 -4.75
C PRO A 554 -17.51 -5.01 -4.45
N GLU A 555 -18.83 -5.19 -4.42
CA GLU A 555 -19.47 -6.47 -4.09
C GLU A 555 -19.14 -7.58 -5.10
N ASN A 556 -18.73 -7.21 -6.32
CA ASN A 556 -18.36 -8.13 -7.39
C ASN A 556 -16.88 -8.56 -7.37
N VAL A 557 -16.08 -8.17 -6.37
CA VAL A 557 -14.68 -8.63 -6.24
C VAL A 557 -14.65 -10.07 -5.73
N ASP A 558 -13.80 -10.91 -6.32
CA ASP A 558 -13.64 -12.29 -5.90
C ASP A 558 -13.10 -12.41 -4.48
N VAL A 559 -13.50 -13.45 -3.75
CA VAL A 559 -13.04 -13.73 -2.37
C VAL A 559 -11.50 -13.73 -2.29
N ALA A 560 -10.88 -14.29 -3.33
CA ALA A 560 -9.45 -14.27 -3.58
C ALA A 560 -8.83 -12.87 -3.47
N ASP A 561 -9.39 -11.94 -4.23
CA ASP A 561 -8.91 -10.58 -4.36
C ASP A 561 -9.39 -9.71 -3.21
N GLN A 562 -10.50 -10.06 -2.58
CA GLN A 562 -10.96 -9.47 -1.34
C GLN A 562 -9.96 -9.72 -0.20
N VAL A 563 -9.52 -10.97 -0.01
CA VAL A 563 -8.50 -11.32 1.00
C VAL A 563 -7.19 -10.60 0.69
N ASN A 564 -6.71 -10.64 -0.56
CA ASN A 564 -5.50 -9.92 -0.97
C ASN A 564 -5.62 -8.41 -0.76
N SER A 565 -6.80 -7.84 -1.03
CA SER A 565 -7.07 -6.41 -0.83
C SER A 565 -7.01 -6.01 0.62
N VAL A 566 -7.55 -6.84 1.53
CA VAL A 566 -7.47 -6.61 2.98
C VAL A 566 -6.01 -6.69 3.44
N GLU A 567 -5.29 -7.76 3.07
CA GLU A 567 -3.86 -7.95 3.39
C GLU A 567 -2.95 -6.83 2.83
N LYS A 568 -3.39 -6.15 1.77
CA LYS A 568 -2.67 -5.03 1.15
C LYS A 568 -3.07 -3.68 1.74
N PHE A 569 -4.34 -3.30 1.64
CA PHE A 569 -4.78 -1.93 1.89
C PHE A 569 -4.92 -1.60 3.38
N SER A 570 -5.28 -2.56 4.23
CA SER A 570 -5.40 -2.31 5.68
C SER A 570 -4.07 -1.88 6.32
N PRO A 571 -2.95 -2.58 6.05
CA PRO A 571 -1.62 -2.12 6.48
C PRO A 571 -1.24 -0.74 5.91
N LEU A 572 -1.59 -0.44 4.64
CA LEU A 572 -1.33 0.87 4.05
C LEU A 572 -2.07 2.02 4.78
N LEU A 573 -3.33 1.81 5.17
CA LEU A 573 -4.11 2.80 5.94
C LEU A 573 -3.51 3.03 7.33
N LEU A 574 -3.08 1.96 7.98
CA LEU A 574 -2.39 2.03 9.27
C LEU A 574 -1.10 2.83 9.15
N LEU A 575 -0.30 2.53 8.13
CA LEU A 575 0.96 3.22 7.86
C LEU A 575 0.74 4.73 7.67
N GLY A 576 -0.21 5.11 6.82
CA GLY A 576 -0.53 6.52 6.55
C GLY A 576 -0.96 7.29 7.80
N SER A 577 -1.78 6.66 8.64
CA SER A 577 -2.27 7.25 9.90
C SER A 577 -1.14 7.49 10.90
N ILE A 578 -0.30 6.47 11.14
CA ILE A 578 0.79 6.54 12.11
C ILE A 578 1.88 7.50 11.62
N LEU A 579 2.24 7.45 10.34
CA LEU A 579 3.24 8.33 9.74
C LEU A 579 2.78 9.79 9.81
N GLY A 580 1.51 10.07 9.45
CA GLY A 580 0.92 11.40 9.55
C GLY A 580 0.92 11.94 10.97
N PHE A 581 0.64 11.09 11.97
CA PHE A 581 0.68 11.44 13.38
C PHE A 581 2.08 11.87 13.83
N PHE A 582 3.09 11.00 13.68
CA PHE A 582 4.42 11.25 14.24
C PHE A 582 5.18 12.34 13.50
N LEU A 583 5.06 12.43 12.17
CA LEU A 583 5.65 13.55 11.44
C LEU A 583 5.10 14.89 11.91
N SER A 584 3.78 14.97 12.08
CA SER A 584 3.13 16.17 12.62
C SER A 584 3.60 16.47 14.03
N MET A 585 3.65 15.47 14.90
CA MET A 585 4.08 15.62 16.29
C MET A 585 5.50 16.17 16.39
N PHE A 586 6.47 15.56 15.70
CA PHE A 586 7.88 15.93 15.83
C PHE A 586 8.25 17.21 15.08
N LEU A 587 7.69 17.44 13.88
CA LEU A 587 8.02 18.64 13.11
C LEU A 587 7.31 19.88 13.66
N LEU A 588 6.05 19.79 14.08
CA LEU A 588 5.35 20.92 14.71
C LEU A 588 5.91 21.23 16.10
N TYR A 589 6.40 20.22 16.84
CA TYR A 589 7.10 20.42 18.11
C TYR A 589 8.29 21.38 17.94
N LEU A 590 9.11 21.17 16.90
CA LEU A 590 10.24 22.04 16.59
C LEU A 590 9.84 23.44 16.12
N GLU A 591 8.66 23.57 15.52
CA GLU A 591 8.20 24.86 15.01
C GLU A 591 7.68 25.77 16.11
N GLU A 592 6.77 25.26 16.94
CA GLU A 592 6.01 26.12 17.83
C GLU A 592 6.67 26.35 19.21
N PHE A 593 7.51 25.44 19.76
CA PHE A 593 7.79 25.50 21.21
C PHE A 593 9.25 25.28 21.67
N ARG A 594 9.73 26.22 22.50
CA ARG A 594 11.02 26.16 23.22
C ARG A 594 10.87 25.68 24.69
N ARG A 595 9.64 25.62 25.23
CA ARG A 595 9.27 25.07 26.55
C ARG A 595 7.90 24.39 26.48
N ILE A 596 7.77 23.19 27.04
CA ILE A 596 6.53 22.40 27.02
C ILE A 596 5.69 22.76 28.26
N ASN A 597 4.50 23.31 28.03
CA ASN A 597 3.44 23.38 29.04
C ASN A 597 2.32 22.39 28.68
N LEU A 598 1.50 21.98 29.65
CA LEU A 598 0.44 20.97 29.42
C LEU A 598 -0.58 21.39 28.36
N ALA A 599 -1.03 22.66 28.38
CA ALA A 599 -1.94 23.19 27.35
C ALA A 599 -1.33 23.18 25.94
N ILE A 600 -0.02 23.39 25.85
CA ILE A 600 0.75 23.34 24.60
C ILE A 600 0.89 21.89 24.11
N ALA A 601 1.19 20.96 25.02
CA ALA A 601 1.26 19.54 24.70
C ALA A 601 -0.09 19.01 24.17
N PHE A 602 -1.21 19.44 24.77
CA PHE A 602 -2.54 19.09 24.28
C PHE A 602 -2.83 19.66 22.87
N LYS A 603 -2.46 20.92 22.61
CA LYS A 603 -2.59 21.53 21.27
C LYS A 603 -1.76 20.78 20.23
N LEU A 604 -0.53 20.37 20.59
CA LEU A 604 0.34 19.58 19.73
C LEU A 604 -0.26 18.20 19.45
N LEU A 605 -0.77 17.53 20.48
CA LEU A 605 -1.44 16.23 20.34
C LEU A 605 -2.65 16.33 19.41
N LEU A 606 -3.51 17.33 19.60
CA LEU A 606 -4.69 17.54 18.76
C LEU A 606 -4.30 17.77 17.30
N ARG A 607 -3.26 18.58 17.04
CA ARG A 607 -2.73 18.75 15.68
C ARG A 607 -2.17 17.44 15.13
N SER A 608 -1.44 16.68 15.93
CA SER A 608 -0.90 15.38 15.50
C SER A 608 -2.02 14.40 15.13
N ILE A 609 -3.14 14.40 15.85
CA ILE A 609 -4.34 13.63 15.50
C ILE A 609 -4.92 14.08 14.15
N ILE A 610 -5.00 15.40 13.89
CA ILE A 610 -5.42 15.90 12.57
C ILE A 610 -4.44 15.43 11.49
N GLY A 611 -3.14 15.45 11.76
CA GLY A 611 -2.12 14.89 10.87
C GLY A 611 -2.33 13.40 10.57
N ALA A 612 -2.74 12.62 11.58
CA ALA A 612 -3.11 11.22 11.42
C ALA A 612 -4.33 11.05 10.50
N ILE A 613 -5.37 11.88 10.68
CA ILE A 613 -6.57 11.88 9.84
C ILE A 613 -6.23 12.26 8.40
N VAL A 614 -5.39 13.28 8.19
CA VAL A 614 -4.91 13.66 6.85
C VAL A 614 -4.15 12.51 6.20
N GLY A 615 -3.28 11.83 6.95
CA GLY A 615 -2.56 10.65 6.48
C GLY A 615 -3.48 9.49 6.09
N PHE A 616 -4.45 9.20 6.96
CA PHE A 616 -5.49 8.20 6.71
C PHE A 616 -6.28 8.51 5.43
N VAL A 617 -6.79 9.74 5.28
CA VAL A 617 -7.59 10.14 4.11
C VAL A 617 -6.78 10.05 2.81
N ALA A 618 -5.50 10.43 2.84
CA ALA A 618 -4.64 10.35 1.67
C ALA A 618 -4.42 8.89 1.22
N PHE A 619 -4.14 7.99 2.17
CA PHE A 619 -3.96 6.57 1.87
C PHE A 619 -5.28 5.87 1.52
N LEU A 620 -6.39 6.30 2.11
CA LEU A 620 -7.73 5.83 1.77
C LEU A 620 -8.12 6.22 0.35
N GLY A 621 -7.94 7.50 -0.02
CA GLY A 621 -8.18 7.97 -1.37
C GLY A 621 -7.29 7.25 -2.39
N GLY A 622 -6.01 7.04 -2.07
CA GLY A 622 -5.11 6.30 -2.94
C GLY A 622 -5.47 4.83 -3.08
N SER A 623 -5.84 4.17 -1.99
CA SER A 623 -6.29 2.77 -2.01
C SER A 623 -7.59 2.61 -2.76
N TYR A 624 -8.52 3.55 -2.61
CA TYR A 624 -9.77 3.59 -3.37
C TYR A 624 -9.54 3.72 -4.88
N ILE A 625 -8.59 4.56 -5.30
CA ILE A 625 -8.19 4.64 -6.72
C ILE A 625 -7.65 3.30 -7.22
N LEU A 626 -6.82 2.61 -6.42
CA LEU A 626 -6.29 1.29 -6.78
C LEU A 626 -7.40 0.23 -6.89
N ILE A 627 -8.39 0.27 -6.00
CA ILE A 627 -9.57 -0.59 -6.04
C ILE A 627 -10.39 -0.32 -7.32
N LEU A 628 -10.64 0.94 -7.67
CA LEU A 628 -11.36 1.30 -8.90
C LEU A 628 -10.63 0.84 -10.19
N LEU A 629 -9.31 0.75 -10.14
CA LEU A 629 -8.49 0.25 -11.25
C LEU A 629 -8.39 -1.29 -11.28
N GLY A 630 -9.00 -2.01 -10.33
CA GLY A 630 -8.90 -3.47 -10.24
C GLY A 630 -7.51 -3.98 -9.84
N ILE A 631 -6.69 -3.16 -9.16
CA ILE A 631 -5.30 -3.49 -8.82
C ILE A 631 -5.20 -4.03 -7.38
N PHE A 632 -5.56 -5.29 -7.22
CA PHE A 632 -5.60 -5.97 -5.92
C PHE A 632 -4.24 -6.56 -5.49
N HIS A 633 -3.35 -6.83 -6.45
CA HIS A 633 -2.00 -7.34 -6.17
C HIS A 633 -0.97 -6.20 -6.00
N THR A 634 0.17 -6.49 -5.38
CA THR A 634 1.26 -5.52 -5.22
C THR A 634 1.91 -5.19 -6.55
N THR A 635 2.00 -3.91 -6.88
CA THR A 635 2.58 -3.41 -8.15
C THR A 635 3.30 -2.07 -7.96
N LEU A 636 3.98 -1.57 -8.99
CA LEU A 636 4.58 -0.22 -8.95
C LEU A 636 3.52 0.90 -8.83
N VAL A 637 2.25 0.60 -9.16
CA VAL A 637 1.14 1.56 -9.06
C VAL A 637 0.77 1.85 -7.59
N ASP A 638 1.28 1.06 -6.65
CA ASP A 638 1.13 1.29 -5.19
C ASP A 638 1.81 2.60 -4.71
N VAL A 639 2.46 3.34 -5.61
CA VAL A 639 2.94 4.71 -5.39
C VAL A 639 1.79 5.73 -5.24
N ILE A 640 0.59 5.45 -5.74
CA ILE A 640 -0.54 6.41 -5.75
C ILE A 640 -0.89 6.93 -4.34
N PRO A 641 -1.14 6.08 -3.31
CA PRO A 641 -1.34 6.52 -1.94
C PRO A 641 -0.23 7.46 -1.43
N TRP A 642 1.02 7.15 -1.76
CA TRP A 642 2.17 7.95 -1.36
C TRP A 642 2.18 9.32 -2.05
N ILE A 643 1.88 9.37 -3.35
CA ILE A 643 1.79 10.62 -4.14
C ILE A 643 0.71 11.56 -3.59
N LEU A 644 -0.41 11.02 -3.10
CA LEU A 644 -1.44 11.84 -2.44
C LEU A 644 -0.99 12.30 -1.06
N PHE A 645 -0.34 11.42 -0.30
CA PHE A 645 0.09 11.69 1.07
C PHE A 645 1.06 12.87 1.18
N GLY A 646 2.13 12.91 0.38
CA GLY A 646 3.17 13.93 0.51
C GLY A 646 2.71 15.39 0.34
N PRO A 647 1.99 15.74 -0.73
CA PRO A 647 1.36 17.05 -0.89
C PRO A 647 0.39 17.38 0.25
N MET A 648 -0.47 16.43 0.65
CA MET A 648 -1.46 16.66 1.70
C MET A 648 -0.81 16.94 3.05
N ILE A 649 0.16 16.11 3.47
CA ILE A 649 0.87 16.32 4.73
C ILE A 649 1.78 17.55 4.67
N GLY A 650 2.43 17.81 3.53
CA GLY A 650 3.26 19.00 3.31
C GLY A 650 2.44 20.29 3.37
N TYR A 651 1.23 20.30 2.80
CA TYR A 651 0.29 21.40 2.93
C TYR A 651 -0.21 21.55 4.37
N TYR A 652 -0.59 20.46 5.03
CA TYR A 652 -1.04 20.47 6.42
C TYR A 652 0.02 21.05 7.37
N LEU A 653 1.27 20.62 7.22
CA LEU A 653 2.41 21.16 7.95
C LEU A 653 2.73 22.61 7.59
N SER A 654 2.12 23.18 6.54
CA SER A 654 2.24 24.59 6.18
C SER A 654 1.16 25.48 6.81
N VAL A 655 0.14 24.88 7.45
CA VAL A 655 -0.97 25.61 8.06
C VAL A 655 -0.57 26.16 9.42
N LYS A 656 -0.67 27.49 9.59
CA LYS A 656 -0.31 28.21 10.85
C LYS A 656 1.16 28.04 11.25
N THR A 657 2.00 27.81 10.26
CA THR A 657 3.45 27.68 10.33
C THR A 657 4.12 28.74 9.47
N THR A 658 5.40 29.01 9.71
CA THR A 658 6.23 29.92 8.91
C THR A 658 6.51 29.40 7.48
N LEU A 659 6.19 28.12 7.23
CA LEU A 659 6.36 27.45 5.95
C LEU A 659 5.32 27.94 4.92
N SER A 660 5.78 28.25 3.70
CA SER A 660 4.86 28.50 2.59
C SER A 660 4.31 27.19 2.01
N ALA A 661 3.00 27.14 1.76
CA ALA A 661 2.29 25.96 1.28
C ALA A 661 2.90 25.32 0.02
N SER A 662 3.32 26.13 -0.95
CA SER A 662 3.93 25.63 -2.19
C SER A 662 5.22 24.85 -1.94
N HIS A 663 6.06 25.33 -1.03
CA HIS A 663 7.32 24.67 -0.73
C HIS A 663 7.14 23.44 0.17
N GLY A 664 6.17 23.46 1.08
CA GLY A 664 5.79 22.28 1.86
C GLY A 664 5.33 21.13 0.95
N VAL A 665 4.50 21.43 -0.05
CA VAL A 665 4.04 20.45 -1.06
C VAL A 665 5.21 19.90 -1.88
N ILE A 666 6.08 20.76 -2.40
CA ILE A 666 7.26 20.33 -3.17
C ILE A 666 8.19 19.44 -2.32
N GLY A 667 8.42 19.83 -1.06
CA GLY A 667 9.20 19.04 -0.11
C GLY A 667 8.62 17.65 0.13
N GLY A 668 7.29 17.56 0.27
CA GLY A 668 6.56 16.29 0.37
C GLY A 668 6.76 15.41 -0.87
N LEU A 669 6.60 15.98 -2.07
CA LEU A 669 6.77 15.26 -3.34
C LEU A 669 8.18 14.67 -3.52
N PHE A 670 9.23 15.46 -3.27
CA PHE A 670 10.60 14.95 -3.37
C PHE A 670 10.89 13.85 -2.35
N SER A 671 10.33 13.95 -1.14
CA SER A 671 10.53 12.95 -0.09
C SER A 671 9.85 11.61 -0.44
N ILE A 672 8.69 11.65 -1.12
CA ILE A 672 8.03 10.45 -1.65
C ILE A 672 8.92 9.75 -2.65
N LEU A 673 9.52 10.48 -3.59
CA LEU A 673 10.32 9.88 -4.67
C LEU A 673 11.45 9.00 -4.10
N PHE A 674 12.23 9.51 -3.15
CA PHE A 674 13.32 8.74 -2.54
C PHE A 674 12.84 7.60 -1.65
N SER A 675 11.75 7.82 -0.91
CA SER A 675 11.12 6.79 -0.07
C SER A 675 10.60 5.62 -0.91
N PHE A 676 9.90 5.93 -2.00
CA PHE A 676 9.34 4.93 -2.91
C PHE A 676 10.43 4.13 -3.63
N ILE A 677 11.48 4.80 -4.14
CA ILE A 677 12.64 4.12 -4.73
C ILE A 677 13.24 3.13 -3.74
N THR A 678 13.33 3.51 -2.45
CA THR A 678 13.87 2.65 -1.41
C THR A 678 13.00 1.42 -1.19
N LEU A 679 11.69 1.58 -1.00
CA LEU A 679 10.79 0.48 -0.65
C LEU A 679 10.45 -0.46 -1.83
N TYR A 680 10.26 0.10 -3.03
CA TYR A 680 9.73 -0.66 -4.17
C TYR A 680 10.79 -1.08 -5.20
N LEU A 681 11.91 -0.36 -5.33
CA LEU A 681 12.93 -0.66 -6.35
C LEU A 681 14.18 -1.37 -5.80
N ILE A 682 14.49 -1.24 -4.51
CA ILE A 682 15.64 -1.91 -3.91
C ILE A 682 15.18 -3.25 -3.31
N ASN A 683 15.44 -4.35 -4.04
CA ASN A 683 15.07 -5.71 -3.61
C ASN A 683 16.23 -6.48 -2.95
N SER A 684 17.32 -5.81 -2.59
CA SER A 684 18.54 -6.46 -2.08
C SER A 684 18.53 -6.78 -0.58
N PHE A 685 17.59 -6.21 0.17
CA PHE A 685 17.46 -6.39 1.62
C PHE A 685 16.04 -6.80 1.99
N ASP A 686 15.86 -7.20 3.24
CA ASP A 686 14.56 -7.58 3.76
C ASP A 686 13.60 -6.37 3.85
N GLU A 687 12.33 -6.59 3.50
CA GLU A 687 11.35 -5.53 3.29
C GLU A 687 11.02 -4.76 4.56
N GLU A 688 11.00 -5.43 5.72
CA GLU A 688 10.78 -4.78 7.01
C GLU A 688 11.85 -3.73 7.31
N PHE A 689 13.10 -4.03 6.96
CA PHE A 689 14.23 -3.10 7.14
C PHE A 689 14.24 -2.01 6.08
N MET A 690 13.84 -2.35 4.85
CA MET A 690 13.65 -1.36 3.78
C MET A 690 12.52 -0.39 4.11
N MET A 691 11.48 -0.84 4.81
CA MET A 691 10.40 0.00 5.33
C MET A 691 10.91 0.97 6.42
N VAL A 692 11.73 0.52 7.38
CA VAL A 692 12.40 1.43 8.34
C VAL A 692 13.15 2.53 7.58
N LEU A 693 13.99 2.11 6.64
CA LEU A 693 14.84 3.02 5.88
C LEU A 693 14.02 4.00 5.03
N SER A 694 12.97 3.51 4.37
CA SER A 694 12.01 4.31 3.60
C SER A 694 11.33 5.38 4.46
N LEU A 695 10.83 5.02 5.65
CA LEU A 695 10.18 5.97 6.56
C LEU A 695 11.18 6.99 7.12
N CYS A 696 12.41 6.57 7.46
CA CYS A 696 13.48 7.47 7.88
C CYS A 696 13.92 8.43 6.76
N ILE A 697 14.04 7.95 5.51
CA ILE A 697 14.37 8.76 4.33
C ILE A 697 13.25 9.77 4.06
N TYR A 698 11.99 9.34 4.16
CA TYR A 698 10.84 10.22 4.00
C TYR A 698 10.86 11.35 5.04
N GLY A 699 11.02 11.01 6.32
CA GLY A 699 11.11 12.01 7.39
C GLY A 699 12.33 12.93 7.27
N CYS A 700 13.47 12.39 6.84
CA CYS A 700 14.70 13.14 6.53
C CYS A 700 14.45 14.16 5.41
N GLY A 701 13.85 13.73 4.29
CA GLY A 701 13.54 14.58 3.14
C GLY A 701 12.60 15.73 3.52
N LEU A 702 11.55 15.44 4.28
CA LEU A 702 10.58 16.44 4.70
C LEU A 702 11.22 17.43 5.69
N GLY A 703 12.04 16.94 6.63
CA GLY A 703 12.82 17.78 7.55
C GLY A 703 13.82 18.70 6.81
N MET A 704 14.49 18.19 5.77
CA MET A 704 15.37 18.98 4.91
C MET A 704 14.61 20.08 4.16
N ALA A 705 13.46 19.75 3.59
CA ALA A 705 12.63 20.70 2.86
C ALA A 705 12.16 21.84 3.77
N ILE A 706 11.62 21.52 4.95
CA ILE A 706 11.17 22.50 5.94
C ILE A 706 12.34 23.39 6.38
N SER A 707 13.49 22.80 6.68
CA SER A 707 14.65 23.58 7.12
C SER A 707 15.19 24.51 6.02
N THR A 708 15.12 24.12 4.76
CA THR A 708 15.60 24.93 3.63
C THR A 708 14.69 26.14 3.40
N VAL A 709 13.37 25.92 3.43
CA VAL A 709 12.39 27.01 3.32
C VAL A 709 12.51 27.98 4.48
N ARG A 710 12.76 27.47 5.68
CA ARG A 710 12.98 28.32 6.85
C ARG A 710 14.22 29.20 6.70
N GLN A 711 15.33 28.66 6.21
CA GLN A 711 16.52 29.47 5.91
C GLN A 711 16.20 30.57 4.88
N MET A 712 15.36 30.28 3.88
CA MET A 712 14.90 31.29 2.92
C MET A 712 13.92 32.30 3.51
N ALA A 713 13.19 31.97 4.58
CA ALA A 713 12.27 32.88 5.27
C ALA A 713 12.98 33.77 6.30
N GLU A 714 14.13 33.34 6.84
CA GLU A 714 14.96 34.09 7.80
C GLU A 714 15.65 35.34 7.17
N LYS A 715 15.11 35.95 6.11
CA LYS A 715 15.68 37.10 5.39
C LYS A 715 15.47 38.45 6.08
N TYR A 716 14.39 38.62 6.83
CA TYR A 716 13.92 39.94 7.27
C TYR A 716 14.15 40.19 8.78
N PHE A 717 14.88 41.25 9.12
CA PHE A 717 15.20 41.64 10.50
C PHE A 717 14.93 43.13 10.78
N LEU A 718 14.56 43.43 12.02
CA LEU A 718 14.62 44.77 12.60
C LEU A 718 15.71 44.82 13.67
N VAL A 719 16.66 45.73 13.54
CA VAL A 719 17.76 45.92 14.47
C VAL A 719 17.58 47.22 15.24
N LEU A 720 17.71 47.15 16.56
CA LEU A 720 17.68 48.32 17.44
C LEU A 720 19.08 48.96 17.50
N SER A 721 19.21 50.21 17.07
CA SER A 721 20.50 50.92 17.11
C SER A 721 20.75 51.63 18.45
N ASN A 722 19.72 52.20 19.08
CA ASN A 722 19.84 53.11 20.25
C ASN A 722 19.01 52.71 21.49
N ALA A 723 18.67 51.42 21.64
CA ALA A 723 17.88 50.89 22.77
C ALA A 723 18.76 50.45 23.97
N PRO A 724 18.21 50.14 25.17
CA PRO A 724 19.00 49.70 26.33
C PRO A 724 19.85 48.43 26.09
N VAL A 725 19.52 47.64 25.05
CA VAL A 725 20.39 46.58 24.51
C VAL A 725 20.71 46.93 23.07
N LYS A 726 21.93 47.44 22.83
CA LYS A 726 22.41 47.76 21.48
C LYS A 726 22.41 46.51 20.59
N ASN A 727 22.02 46.67 19.33
CA ASN A 727 22.05 45.65 18.28
C ASN A 727 21.17 44.41 18.53
N LYS A 728 20.10 44.54 19.32
CA LYS A 728 19.13 43.46 19.46
C LYS A 728 18.34 43.31 18.15
N GLU A 729 18.44 42.13 17.53
CA GLU A 729 17.75 41.79 16.28
C GLU A 729 16.39 41.13 16.55
N PHE A 730 15.34 41.63 15.89
CA PHE A 730 14.03 41.02 15.85
C PHE A 730 13.78 40.41 14.47
N PRO A 731 13.69 39.08 14.35
CA PRO A 731 13.35 38.44 13.09
C PRO A 731 11.87 38.65 12.76
N LEU A 732 11.60 39.38 11.67
CA LEU A 732 10.24 39.72 11.23
C LEU A 732 9.46 38.50 10.72
N HIS A 733 10.16 37.53 10.11
CA HIS A 733 9.54 36.31 9.54
C HIS A 733 8.75 35.46 10.53
N LYS A 734 9.02 35.59 11.84
CA LYS A 734 8.30 34.84 12.90
C LYS A 734 6.84 35.27 13.04
N TRP A 735 6.52 36.48 12.59
CA TRP A 735 5.26 37.13 12.87
C TRP A 735 4.54 37.56 11.59
N ILE A 736 5.29 37.87 10.52
CA ILE A 736 4.74 38.20 9.22
C ILE A 736 4.65 36.96 8.30
N SER A 737 4.20 35.83 8.84
CA SER A 737 4.06 34.59 8.06
C SER A 737 2.89 34.66 7.07
N LYS A 738 2.96 33.91 5.97
CA LYS A 738 1.92 33.89 4.91
C LYS A 738 0.56 33.35 5.38
N SER A 739 0.48 32.65 6.52
CA SER A 739 -0.70 31.87 6.95
C SER A 739 -1.28 32.20 8.33
N ALA A 740 -0.76 33.20 9.06
CA ALA A 740 -1.30 33.60 10.36
C ALA A 740 -2.33 34.73 10.22
N ASP A 741 -3.46 34.61 10.94
CA ASP A 741 -4.62 35.53 10.95
C ASP A 741 -4.31 37.00 11.33
N PHE A 742 -3.06 37.32 11.66
CA PHE A 742 -2.58 38.69 11.81
C PHE A 742 -1.22 38.80 11.14
N GLY A 743 -1.20 39.04 9.82
CA GLY A 743 0.02 39.35 9.06
C GLY A 743 0.64 40.70 9.42
N MET A 744 0.48 41.14 10.66
CA MET A 744 0.76 42.47 11.18
C MET A 744 1.67 42.36 12.41
N PHE A 745 2.84 42.97 12.32
CA PHE A 745 3.83 43.08 13.37
C PHE A 745 3.68 44.40 14.11
N SER A 746 3.13 44.38 15.32
CA SER A 746 2.81 45.58 16.09
C SER A 746 3.94 45.97 17.07
N ILE A 747 4.21 47.28 17.15
CA ILE A 747 5.20 47.92 18.01
C ILE A 747 4.48 48.98 18.85
N GLY A 748 4.66 48.97 20.17
CA GLY A 748 4.04 49.97 21.07
C GLY A 748 4.21 49.63 22.55
N LYS A 749 3.49 50.34 23.44
CA LYS A 749 3.52 50.11 24.90
C LYS A 749 2.50 49.06 25.40
N GLY A 750 1.45 48.81 24.64
CA GLY A 750 0.38 47.87 25.02
C GLY A 750 0.86 46.42 25.16
N ASN A 751 0.23 45.67 26.06
CA ASN A 751 0.53 44.24 26.33
C ASN A 751 0.26 43.30 25.15
N LYS A 752 -0.47 43.76 24.13
CA LYS A 752 -0.79 42.99 22.92
C LYS A 752 0.21 43.20 21.78
N ASN A 753 1.24 44.04 21.96
CA ASN A 753 2.27 44.25 20.94
C ASN A 753 3.33 43.16 20.91
N ILE A 754 3.89 42.94 19.72
CA ILE A 754 4.99 41.99 19.51
C ILE A 754 6.30 42.58 20.05
N ILE A 755 6.57 43.86 19.76
CA ILE A 755 7.62 44.62 20.45
C ILE A 755 6.94 45.52 21.48
N LYS A 756 7.05 45.13 22.74
CA LYS A 756 6.61 45.93 23.88
C LYS A 756 7.72 46.89 24.31
N MET A 757 7.53 48.18 24.04
CA MET A 757 8.50 49.25 24.32
C MET A 757 8.41 49.72 25.78
N ASP A 758 8.71 48.83 26.72
CA ASP A 758 8.66 49.11 28.18
C ASP A 758 9.81 50.00 28.68
N TRP A 759 10.78 50.33 27.82
CA TRP A 759 11.99 51.06 28.18
C TRP A 759 11.96 52.55 27.86
N GLU A 760 10.99 53.02 27.05
CA GLU A 760 10.83 54.45 26.74
C GLU A 760 10.10 55.16 27.89
N LYS A 761 10.79 56.10 28.55
CA LYS A 761 10.25 56.88 29.68
C LYS A 761 9.54 58.15 29.17
N GLY A 762 8.33 58.42 29.66
CA GLY A 762 7.51 59.60 29.28
C GLY A 762 6.43 59.32 28.23
N ASP A 763 5.60 60.32 27.92
CA ASP A 763 4.46 60.25 26.97
C ASP A 763 4.87 60.22 25.47
N VAL A 764 6.15 60.00 25.17
CA VAL A 764 6.73 60.04 23.81
C VAL A 764 6.27 58.87 22.91
N VAL A 765 5.73 57.81 23.52
CA VAL A 765 4.97 56.75 22.86
C VAL A 765 3.64 56.71 23.61
N SER A 766 2.60 57.27 23.00
CA SER A 766 1.34 57.61 23.70
C SER A 766 0.23 56.59 23.46
N GLU A 767 0.35 55.78 22.40
CA GLU A 767 -0.67 54.82 22.00
C GLU A 767 -0.32 53.38 22.37
N ASP A 768 -1.38 52.60 22.61
CA ASP A 768 -1.29 51.16 22.87
C ASP A 768 -0.66 50.42 21.69
N ILE A 769 -0.80 50.90 20.45
CA ILE A 769 -0.11 50.40 19.25
C ILE A 769 0.45 51.61 18.50
N HIS A 770 1.78 51.74 18.38
CA HIS A 770 2.43 52.89 17.75
C HIS A 770 2.62 52.70 16.24
N ALA A 771 3.12 51.54 15.84
CA ALA A 771 3.39 51.19 14.45
C ALA A 771 3.03 49.73 14.17
N VAL A 772 2.62 49.46 12.94
CA VAL A 772 2.32 48.12 12.44
C VAL A 772 3.09 47.87 11.15
N ILE A 773 3.78 46.74 11.06
CA ILE A 773 4.53 46.33 9.88
C ILE A 773 3.89 45.07 9.30
N TYR A 774 3.58 45.04 8.02
CA TYR A 774 3.07 43.85 7.33
C TYR A 774 3.74 43.69 5.98
N LEU A 775 3.58 42.52 5.35
CA LEU A 775 4.05 42.30 3.98
C LEU A 775 2.90 42.57 3.01
N GLU A 776 3.07 43.55 2.12
CA GLU A 776 2.13 43.82 1.05
C GLU A 776 2.29 42.76 -0.05
N ARG A 777 1.18 42.08 -0.38
CA ARG A 777 1.17 40.89 -1.25
C ARG A 777 0.97 41.31 -2.71
N SER A 778 1.99 41.90 -3.34
CA SER A 778 1.96 42.34 -4.74
C SER A 778 3.25 41.98 -5.46
N ASN A 779 3.27 40.84 -6.19
CA ASN A 779 4.35 40.25 -7.04
C ASN A 779 5.78 40.11 -6.46
N LYS A 780 6.19 40.94 -5.50
CA LYS A 780 7.38 40.88 -4.65
C LYS A 780 6.90 41.23 -3.25
N ASP A 781 7.14 40.35 -2.28
CA ASP A 781 6.73 40.55 -0.88
C ASP A 781 7.52 41.74 -0.29
N TYR A 782 6.95 42.96 -0.29
CA TYR A 782 7.59 44.15 0.29
C TYR A 782 7.07 44.40 1.70
N PRO A 783 7.95 44.64 2.69
CA PRO A 783 7.51 45.09 4.01
C PRO A 783 6.98 46.53 3.93
N VAL A 784 5.80 46.73 4.49
CA VAL A 784 5.14 48.03 4.60
C VAL A 784 4.95 48.34 6.07
N ILE A 785 5.29 49.56 6.47
CA ILE A 785 5.02 50.12 7.78
C ILE A 785 3.88 51.14 7.70
N THR A 786 2.95 51.05 8.64
CA THR A 786 1.90 52.03 8.90
C THR A 786 2.03 52.53 10.33
N ILE A 787 1.98 53.85 10.50
CA ILE A 787 1.98 54.48 11.82
C ILE A 787 0.53 54.64 12.27
N ARG A 788 0.22 54.21 13.49
CA ARG A 788 -1.10 54.38 14.11
C ARG A 788 -1.14 55.57 15.07
N ASP A 789 0.00 55.94 15.64
CA ASP A 789 0.11 57.09 16.54
C ASP A 789 -0.13 58.43 15.82
N ILE A 790 -1.15 59.16 16.27
CA ILE A 790 -1.55 60.47 15.72
C ILE A 790 -0.80 61.63 16.42
N LYS A 791 -0.31 61.42 17.64
CA LYS A 791 0.27 62.47 18.50
C LYS A 791 1.77 62.66 18.27
N ASN A 792 2.50 61.57 18.03
CA ASN A 792 3.96 61.60 17.93
C ASN A 792 4.47 61.56 16.48
N LYS A 793 5.42 62.44 16.15
CA LYS A 793 6.03 62.49 14.83
C LYS A 793 7.04 61.35 14.67
N THR A 794 6.78 60.45 13.72
CA THR A 794 7.69 59.35 13.36
C THR A 794 8.37 59.70 12.03
N TYR A 795 9.69 59.57 11.96
CA TYR A 795 10.47 59.89 10.75
C TYR A 795 11.06 58.61 10.14
N LEU A 796 11.05 58.52 8.81
CA LEU A 796 11.74 57.52 8.00
C LEU A 796 13.04 58.14 7.46
N ASN A 797 14.16 57.43 7.63
CA ASN A 797 15.52 57.84 7.26
C ASN A 797 15.87 59.25 7.72
N ASP A 798 15.43 59.65 8.91
CA ASP A 798 15.63 60.98 9.52
C ASP A 798 15.18 62.19 8.69
N HIS A 799 14.48 61.98 7.56
CA HIS A 799 14.16 63.03 6.60
C HIS A 799 12.68 63.07 6.20
N MET A 800 11.99 61.92 6.19
CA MET A 800 10.60 61.84 5.74
C MET A 800 9.65 61.69 6.93
N LEU A 801 8.79 62.67 7.17
CA LEU A 801 7.74 62.56 8.19
C LEU A 801 6.68 61.55 7.73
N MET A 802 6.50 60.48 8.50
CA MET A 802 5.46 59.48 8.27
C MET A 802 4.11 60.00 8.78
N ARG A 803 3.10 60.02 7.90
CA ARG A 803 1.73 60.41 8.24
C ARG A 803 0.99 59.22 8.86
N PRO A 804 0.12 59.44 9.87
CA PRO A 804 -0.72 58.38 10.42
C PRO A 804 -1.56 57.72 9.32
N GLU A 805 -1.73 56.40 9.44
CA GLU A 805 -2.51 55.54 8.54
C GLU A 805 -2.07 55.50 7.07
N LYS A 806 -0.95 56.15 6.71
CA LYS A 806 -0.35 56.05 5.39
C LYS A 806 0.68 54.92 5.36
N GLU A 807 0.67 54.17 4.26
CA GLU A 807 1.59 53.07 3.98
C GLU A 807 2.95 53.59 3.48
N TYR A 808 4.03 53.06 4.06
CA TYR A 808 5.41 53.33 3.67
C TYR A 808 6.14 52.01 3.44
N ILE A 809 6.77 51.83 2.28
CA ILE A 809 7.57 50.65 1.96
C ILE A 809 8.94 50.76 2.66
N LEU A 810 9.40 49.69 3.30
CA LEU A 810 10.72 49.60 3.92
C LEU A 810 11.71 48.91 2.96
N HIS A 811 12.79 49.61 2.61
CA HIS A 811 13.91 49.07 1.84
C HIS A 811 15.07 48.66 2.74
N ASN A 812 15.87 47.68 2.31
CA ASN A 812 17.02 47.20 3.09
C ASN A 812 17.95 48.35 3.50
N GLY A 813 18.17 48.51 4.81
CA GLY A 813 18.96 49.58 5.40
C GLY A 813 18.15 50.78 5.90
N ASP A 814 16.85 50.86 5.58
CA ASP A 814 15.97 51.94 6.03
C ASP A 814 15.87 51.97 7.56
N THR A 815 15.78 53.18 8.09
CA THR A 815 15.67 53.44 9.52
C THR A 815 14.41 54.22 9.82
N PHE A 816 13.77 53.93 10.95
CA PHE A 816 12.66 54.73 11.45
C PHE A 816 12.77 54.92 12.96
N LYS A 817 12.35 56.08 13.44
CA LYS A 817 12.45 56.47 14.86
C LYS A 817 11.08 56.46 15.53
N ILE A 818 10.91 55.64 16.57
CA ILE A 818 9.74 55.65 17.46
C ILE A 818 10.21 56.04 18.86
N GLY A 819 9.70 57.15 19.40
CA GLY A 819 10.24 57.71 20.64
C GLY A 819 11.71 58.13 20.46
N GLU A 820 12.59 57.72 21.37
CA GLU A 820 14.05 57.85 21.21
C GLU A 820 14.72 56.64 20.55
N THR A 821 13.97 55.54 20.36
CA THR A 821 14.50 54.30 19.78
C THR A 821 14.55 54.38 18.24
N LEU A 822 15.75 54.16 17.69
CA LEU A 822 15.98 54.00 16.25
C LEU A 822 15.91 52.51 15.86
N PHE A 823 15.00 52.19 14.95
CA PHE A 823 14.86 50.88 14.33
C PHE A 823 15.51 50.91 12.95
N LYS A 824 16.25 49.86 12.60
CA LYS A 824 16.83 49.66 11.27
C LYS A 824 16.29 48.37 10.66
N TYR A 825 15.70 48.46 9.48
CA TYR A 825 15.30 47.30 8.71
C TYR A 825 16.50 46.73 7.95
N ILE A 826 16.74 45.43 8.09
CA ILE A 826 17.85 44.72 7.44
C ILE A 826 17.29 43.47 6.74
N GLU A 827 17.59 43.36 5.46
CA GLU A 827 17.42 42.15 4.67
C GLU A 827 18.77 41.44 4.58
N LYS A 828 18.91 40.29 5.25
CA LYS A 828 20.07 39.42 5.08
C LYS A 828 19.86 38.60 3.81
N GLN A 829 20.70 38.81 2.79
CA GLN A 829 20.67 37.98 1.59
C GLN A 829 21.29 36.61 1.88
N SER A 830 20.65 35.56 1.35
CA SER A 830 20.97 34.14 1.56
C SER A 830 22.25 33.70 0.88
#